data_AF-A0AAU7PZB5-F1
#
_entry.id   AF-A0AAU7PZB5-F1
#
_cell.length_a   1.000
_cell.length_b   1.000
_cell.length_c   1.000
_cell.angle_alpha   90.00
_cell.angle_beta   90.00
_cell.angle_gamma   90.00
#
_symmetry.space_group_name_H-M   'P 1'
#
loop_
_entity.id
_entity.type
_entity.pdbx_description
1 polymer ?
#
loop_
_entity_poly.entity_id
_entity_poly.type
_entity_poly.pdbx_seq_one_letter_code
_entity_poly.pdbx_strand_id
1 'polypeptide(L)'
;MQKREVFGFRKSKISKTLCGAVLGTVAAVSMAGQHVFADETTTTTSKVDTTAVVGTQTGNPATNLPDAQGNASNEAEQSQKQAGESNGSMPVEVPKTDVNQAINNAQAAGVNVVQDETVDKGTVKTAQEADQKETEIKEDYAKQAEDIKKTTDQYKSDVAAHEAEVSKINAENQATKEQYEKDMAAHKAEVERINAANAVAKADYEAKLAQYQKDLAVVQKTNSDNQAAYQKALAAYQAELKRVQEANAAAKAEYDAAVAANNAKNKEIATTNEEIRKRNATAKDEYETKLAQYQADSEQYKKDFAAYTAALAEAESKKKQDGYLSEPRSQSLNFKSEPNAIRTIDSSVHQYGQQELDDLVKSWGISPTNPDRTKSTAYSYFNAINSNNTYARLVLEKDKPVDVTYTGLKNSSFNGKKISKVVYTYTLKETGFNDGTKMTMFASSDPTVTAWYNDYFTSTNINVKVKFYDEEGQLMNLTGGLVNFSSLNRGNGSGVIDKDAIESVRNFNGRYIPISGSSIKIHENNSAYADSSNAERSLGARWDTSEWDTTSSPNKWYGAIVGEITQSEISFNMASSKSGNVWFAFNSDINAIGVPTKPVAPTAPTQPTYESEKPVEPAPVAPTYEAEPTPPTPTPDQPEPNKPVEPTYEVLPTPPADPVYKKTPPAPAVPTVHYHYFKLAVQPQVNKEIKNNNDVDIDRTLVAKQSVVKFQLKTADLPAGRDKTTSFVLIDPLPSGYQFNLEATKAASPGFDVAYDNATNTVTFKATAATLATFNADLTKSVTTIYPTVVGQVLNDGATYKNNFTLTVNDAYGIKSNIVRVTTPGKPNDPDNPNNNYIKPSKVNKNKDGVVIDGKTVLAGSTNYYELTWDLDQYKGDKSSADTIQKGFYYVDDYPEEALELRQDLVKITDANGNEVTGVSVDNYTSLEAAPQEIRDVLSKAGIRPKGAFQIFRADNPREFYDTYVKTGINLKIVSPMVVKKQMGQTGGSYENQAYQIDFGNGYASNIVINNVPKINPKKDVTLTLDPADTNNVDGQTIPLNTVFNYRLIGGIIPSNHSEELFEYSFSDDYDQTGDQYTGQYKVFAKIDMTLKDGTVIKSGDDLTKYTEAEVDSVKGIITIKFKEDFLRSVSVDSAFQAESYVQMKRIAVGTFENTYVNTVNGVTYASNTVRTTTPKLETPTPSTPAKPKQVLHALAVPSLPRTGTSASYMPYLGVAALLSVLGLGQLKRKTEEND
;
A
#
# COMPACT_ATOMS: atom_id res chain seq x y z
N MET A 1 -71.54 24.31 16.60
CA MET A 1 -70.83 25.40 17.31
C MET A 1 -69.43 24.87 17.60
N GLN A 2 -68.34 25.45 17.07
CA GLN A 2 -67.73 26.76 17.39
C GLN A 2 -67.18 26.90 18.81
N LYS A 3 -66.02 27.58 18.87
CA LYS A 3 -65.31 28.30 19.97
C LYS A 3 -63.98 27.64 20.38
N ARG A 4 -62.79 28.28 20.31
CA ARG A 4 -62.32 29.70 20.25
C ARG A 4 -62.52 30.49 21.55
N GLU A 5 -61.42 30.85 22.26
CA GLU A 5 -61.23 32.11 23.02
C GLU A 5 -59.83 32.21 23.73
N VAL A 6 -58.84 32.81 23.04
CA VAL A 6 -58.20 34.13 23.29
C VAL A 6 -57.70 34.59 24.72
N PHE A 7 -56.40 34.94 24.78
CA PHE A 7 -55.59 35.88 25.64
C PHE A 7 -55.57 35.89 27.21
N GLY A 8 -54.38 36.15 27.77
CA GLY A 8 -54.13 36.58 29.17
C GLY A 8 -52.64 36.86 29.50
N PHE A 9 -52.33 37.81 30.42
CA PHE A 9 -50.97 38.37 30.65
C PHE A 9 -50.55 38.35 32.16
N ARG A 10 -49.23 38.12 32.44
CA ARG A 10 -48.40 38.71 33.54
C ARG A 10 -48.39 38.14 35.01
N LYS A 11 -47.15 37.98 35.54
CA LYS A 11 -46.60 38.12 36.96
C LYS A 11 -46.25 36.88 37.85
N SER A 12 -44.92 36.61 37.98
CA SER A 12 -44.03 36.42 39.18
C SER A 12 -44.53 35.79 40.53
N LYS A 13 -43.73 35.15 41.44
CA LYS A 13 -42.39 35.53 42.01
C LYS A 13 -41.89 34.54 43.13
N ILE A 14 -40.60 34.64 43.56
CA ILE A 14 -39.96 34.20 44.88
C ILE A 14 -39.60 32.68 45.03
N SER A 15 -38.46 32.18 45.59
CA SER A 15 -37.26 32.67 46.36
C SER A 15 -36.00 31.80 46.05
N LYS A 16 -34.76 32.32 45.82
CA LYS A 16 -33.61 32.65 46.75
C LYS A 16 -33.04 31.47 47.58
N THR A 17 -31.73 31.22 47.80
CA THR A 17 -30.42 31.95 47.63
C THR A 17 -29.26 30.90 47.57
N LEU A 18 -27.97 31.12 47.18
CA LEU A 18 -26.95 32.13 47.57
C LEU A 18 -25.79 32.27 46.52
N CYS A 19 -24.95 33.29 46.66
CA CYS A 19 -23.92 33.85 45.73
C CYS A 19 -22.52 33.17 45.73
N GLY A 20 -21.55 33.50 44.83
CA GLY A 20 -21.58 34.35 43.62
C GLY A 20 -20.21 34.90 43.14
N ALA A 21 -20.25 35.89 42.20
CA ALA A 21 -19.18 36.79 41.69
C ALA A 21 -17.98 36.15 40.91
N VAL A 22 -17.33 36.78 39.91
CA VAL A 22 -17.19 38.19 39.48
C VAL A 22 -17.32 38.36 37.93
N LEU A 23 -17.68 39.56 37.45
CA LEU A 23 -17.75 40.00 36.04
C LEU A 23 -16.80 41.19 35.77
N GLY A 24 -16.39 41.40 34.50
CA GLY A 24 -16.07 42.74 33.99
C GLY A 24 -14.94 42.91 32.96
N THR A 25 -15.31 43.09 31.67
CA THR A 25 -14.96 44.21 30.73
C THR A 25 -13.49 44.63 30.52
N VAL A 26 -13.03 45.06 29.32
CA VAL A 26 -13.35 46.32 28.59
C VAL A 26 -13.00 46.21 27.07
N ALA A 27 -13.51 47.14 26.26
CA ALA A 27 -13.51 47.18 24.78
C ALA A 27 -12.24 47.79 24.08
N ALA A 28 -12.28 47.81 22.74
CA ALA A 28 -11.19 48.15 21.81
C ALA A 28 -11.01 49.66 21.50
N VAL A 29 -9.84 50.02 20.94
CA VAL A 29 -9.56 51.27 20.20
C VAL A 29 -8.57 50.99 19.04
N SER A 30 -8.65 51.77 17.96
CA SER A 30 -7.95 51.63 16.66
C SER A 30 -7.00 52.79 16.30
N MET A 31 -6.32 52.70 15.13
CA MET A 31 -5.54 53.73 14.39
C MET A 31 -4.06 53.94 14.79
N ALA A 32 -3.12 54.48 13.97
CA ALA A 32 -2.84 54.49 12.50
C ALA A 32 -1.53 55.29 12.21
N GLY A 33 -0.83 55.05 11.08
CA GLY A 33 0.25 55.92 10.52
C GLY A 33 1.70 55.37 10.61
N GLN A 34 2.35 54.97 9.50
CA GLN A 34 3.29 55.72 8.63
C GLN A 34 4.70 55.95 9.26
N HIS A 35 5.87 55.69 8.64
CA HIS A 35 6.42 56.00 7.29
C HIS A 35 7.58 55.01 6.90
N VAL A 36 7.71 54.45 5.67
CA VAL A 36 8.36 54.93 4.41
C VAL A 36 9.87 54.59 4.20
N PHE A 37 10.10 53.54 3.37
CA PHE A 37 11.08 53.32 2.28
C PHE A 37 12.65 53.37 2.40
N ALA A 38 13.26 52.62 1.45
CA ALA A 38 14.68 52.42 1.06
C ALA A 38 15.47 51.31 1.81
N ASP A 39 16.24 50.40 1.17
CA ASP A 39 16.62 50.29 -0.25
C ASP A 39 16.88 48.83 -0.75
N GLU A 40 17.15 48.68 -2.05
CA GLU A 40 17.40 47.48 -2.91
C GLU A 40 18.48 46.45 -2.42
N THR A 41 18.72 45.25 -2.99
CA THR A 41 18.43 44.67 -4.34
C THR A 41 18.35 43.11 -4.36
N THR A 42 17.54 42.57 -5.29
CA THR A 42 17.51 41.21 -5.90
C THR A 42 18.38 40.03 -5.40
N THR A 43 17.75 38.87 -5.15
CA THR A 43 17.97 37.62 -5.95
C THR A 43 16.73 36.70 -5.93
N THR A 44 16.56 35.88 -6.97
CA THR A 44 15.36 35.10 -7.31
C THR A 44 15.17 33.82 -6.49
N THR A 45 13.93 33.52 -6.08
CA THR A 45 13.42 32.12 -5.97
C THR A 45 11.89 32.12 -5.90
N SER A 46 11.24 31.58 -6.92
CA SER A 46 9.78 31.47 -6.98
C SER A 46 9.29 30.42 -5.98
N LYS A 47 8.55 30.82 -4.94
CA LYS A 47 7.74 29.89 -4.16
C LYS A 47 6.51 29.50 -4.96
N VAL A 48 6.33 28.20 -5.16
CA VAL A 48 5.07 27.62 -5.63
C VAL A 48 4.09 27.63 -4.46
N ASP A 49 2.88 28.12 -4.71
CA ASP A 49 1.78 28.08 -3.74
C ASP A 49 1.20 26.66 -3.71
N THR A 50 1.23 25.99 -2.56
CA THR A 50 0.64 24.66 -2.37
C THR A 50 -0.46 24.70 -1.33
N THR A 51 -1.64 25.18 -1.75
CA THR A 51 -2.91 24.92 -1.05
C THR A 51 -3.33 23.48 -1.31
N ALA A 52 -2.90 22.57 -0.43
CA ALA A 52 -3.27 21.16 -0.51
C ALA A 52 -4.78 20.97 -0.27
N VAL A 53 -5.52 20.73 -1.35
CA VAL A 53 -6.87 20.15 -1.27
C VAL A 53 -6.71 18.69 -0.89
N VAL A 54 -7.36 18.25 0.18
CA VAL A 54 -7.35 16.84 0.62
C VAL A 54 -8.18 16.03 -0.38
N GLY A 55 -7.50 15.42 -1.36
CA GLY A 55 -8.12 14.63 -2.41
C GLY A 55 -8.65 13.28 -1.92
N THR A 56 -9.86 12.92 -2.36
CA THR A 56 -10.34 11.53 -2.31
C THR A 56 -9.67 10.74 -3.42
N GLN A 57 -9.18 9.53 -3.12
CA GLN A 57 -8.57 8.67 -4.14
C GLN A 57 -9.63 8.09 -5.09
N THR A 58 -9.24 7.81 -6.35
CA THR A 58 -10.11 7.27 -7.43
C THR A 58 -10.79 5.93 -7.11
N GLY A 59 -10.32 5.20 -6.09
CA GLY A 59 -10.76 3.83 -5.80
C GLY A 59 -10.18 2.78 -6.76
N ASN A 60 -9.53 3.21 -7.85
CA ASN A 60 -8.75 2.33 -8.72
C ASN A 60 -7.28 2.30 -8.25
N PRO A 61 -6.78 1.19 -7.66
CA PRO A 61 -5.40 1.11 -7.20
C PRO A 61 -4.36 1.04 -8.34
N ALA A 62 -4.78 0.83 -9.59
CA ALA A 62 -3.88 0.68 -10.72
C ALA A 62 -3.45 2.01 -11.34
N THR A 63 -4.22 3.10 -11.22
CA THR A 63 -3.94 4.33 -12.00
C THR A 63 -2.71 5.10 -11.52
N ASN A 64 -1.95 5.62 -12.49
CA ASN A 64 -0.84 6.55 -12.26
C ASN A 64 -1.26 7.94 -11.75
N LEU A 65 -2.56 8.27 -11.79
CA LEU A 65 -3.11 9.52 -11.24
C LEU A 65 -4.19 9.18 -10.20
N PRO A 66 -3.83 9.04 -8.91
CA PRO A 66 -4.73 8.52 -7.88
C PRO A 66 -5.81 9.51 -7.45
N ASP A 67 -5.75 10.77 -7.88
CA ASP A 67 -6.70 11.81 -7.50
C ASP A 67 -8.04 11.68 -8.24
N ALA A 68 -9.12 11.46 -7.49
CA ALA A 68 -10.46 11.48 -8.04
C ALA A 68 -10.82 12.88 -8.58
N GLN A 69 -11.80 12.92 -9.48
CA GLN A 69 -12.43 14.18 -9.87
C GLN A 69 -12.96 14.89 -8.62
N GLY A 70 -12.50 16.11 -8.36
CA GLY A 70 -13.00 16.91 -7.24
C GLY A 70 -14.47 17.27 -7.41
N ASN A 71 -15.10 17.73 -6.33
CA ASN A 71 -16.47 18.24 -6.39
C ASN A 71 -16.60 19.37 -7.43
N ALA A 72 -17.79 19.52 -8.02
CA ALA A 72 -18.10 20.65 -8.87
C ALA A 72 -18.04 21.97 -8.07
N SER A 73 -17.74 23.09 -8.74
CA SER A 73 -17.84 24.41 -8.10
C SER A 73 -19.29 24.74 -7.78
N ASN A 74 -19.53 25.61 -6.79
CA ASN A 74 -20.88 26.04 -6.41
C ASN A 74 -21.60 26.67 -7.61
N GLU A 75 -20.85 27.41 -8.43
CA GLU A 75 -21.29 28.07 -9.65
C GLU A 75 -21.75 27.04 -10.70
N ALA A 76 -20.98 25.96 -10.88
CA ALA A 76 -21.35 24.86 -11.78
C ALA A 76 -22.57 24.10 -11.27
N GLU A 77 -22.64 23.76 -9.98
CA GLU A 77 -23.80 23.09 -9.40
C GLU A 77 -25.08 23.93 -9.50
N GLN A 78 -25.01 25.21 -9.14
CA GLN A 78 -26.14 26.13 -9.21
C GLN A 78 -26.59 26.32 -10.67
N SER A 79 -25.64 26.50 -11.60
CA SER A 79 -25.96 26.64 -13.01
C SER A 79 -26.62 25.38 -13.59
N GLN A 80 -26.17 24.19 -13.20
CA GLN A 80 -26.75 22.92 -13.63
C GLN A 80 -28.14 22.66 -13.03
N LYS A 81 -28.38 23.01 -11.75
CA LYS A 81 -29.71 22.91 -11.11
C LYS A 81 -30.78 23.74 -11.82
N GLN A 82 -30.38 24.82 -12.48
CA GLN A 82 -31.24 25.76 -13.20
C GLN A 82 -31.16 25.61 -14.73
N ALA A 83 -30.74 24.46 -15.25
CA ALA A 83 -30.60 24.24 -16.70
C ALA A 83 -31.96 24.38 -17.43
N GLY A 84 -32.01 25.20 -18.48
CA GLY A 84 -33.24 25.52 -19.20
C GLY A 84 -34.08 26.65 -18.58
N GLU A 85 -33.72 27.17 -17.39
CA GLU A 85 -34.39 28.35 -16.82
C GLU A 85 -34.00 29.62 -17.59
N SER A 86 -34.98 30.52 -17.75
CA SER A 86 -34.80 31.84 -18.38
C SER A 86 -35.43 32.93 -17.54
N ASN A 87 -34.79 34.10 -17.47
CA ASN A 87 -35.29 35.29 -16.80
C ASN A 87 -35.36 36.47 -17.78
N GLY A 88 -36.42 37.28 -17.68
CA GLY A 88 -36.68 38.39 -18.60
C GLY A 88 -37.03 37.92 -20.03
N SER A 89 -37.11 38.89 -20.95
CA SER A 89 -37.37 38.66 -22.38
C SER A 89 -36.95 39.91 -23.17
N MET A 90 -36.61 39.75 -24.44
CA MET A 90 -36.28 40.87 -25.33
C MET A 90 -37.57 41.40 -25.97
N PRO A 91 -37.92 42.69 -25.84
CA PRO A 91 -39.07 43.25 -26.55
C PRO A 91 -38.81 43.30 -28.06
N VAL A 92 -39.89 43.20 -28.84
CA VAL A 92 -39.90 43.42 -30.29
C VAL A 92 -40.81 44.60 -30.60
N GLU A 93 -40.26 45.64 -31.22
CA GLU A 93 -41.03 46.83 -31.62
C GLU A 93 -41.60 46.67 -33.04
N VAL A 94 -42.93 46.70 -33.13
CA VAL A 94 -43.65 46.68 -34.42
C VAL A 94 -44.09 48.09 -34.79
N PRO A 95 -43.84 48.58 -36.02
CA PRO A 95 -44.21 49.93 -36.45
C PRO A 95 -45.71 50.25 -36.32
N LYS A 96 -46.02 51.47 -35.86
CA LYS A 96 -47.39 51.96 -35.54
C LYS A 96 -47.81 53.17 -36.37
N THR A 97 -47.08 53.48 -37.44
CA THR A 97 -47.22 54.74 -38.20
C THR A 97 -48.64 54.96 -38.72
N ASP A 98 -49.23 53.93 -39.31
CA ASP A 98 -50.41 54.07 -40.15
C ASP A 98 -51.68 54.15 -39.29
N VAL A 99 -51.76 53.35 -38.22
CA VAL A 99 -52.84 53.43 -37.21
C VAL A 99 -52.81 54.77 -36.48
N ASN A 100 -51.61 55.27 -36.11
CA ASN A 100 -51.47 56.60 -35.50
C ASN A 100 -51.94 57.72 -36.44
N GLN A 101 -51.69 57.61 -37.75
CA GLN A 101 -52.17 58.57 -38.73
C GLN A 101 -53.70 58.52 -38.89
N ALA A 102 -54.31 57.33 -38.91
CA ALA A 102 -55.75 57.17 -38.97
C ALA A 102 -56.47 57.75 -37.73
N ILE A 103 -55.93 57.53 -36.53
CA ILE A 103 -56.42 58.10 -35.26
C ILE A 103 -56.47 59.63 -35.31
N ASN A 104 -55.37 60.26 -35.73
CA ASN A 104 -55.30 61.73 -35.83
C ASN A 104 -56.35 62.30 -36.81
N ASN A 105 -56.62 61.60 -37.91
CA ASN A 105 -57.63 61.99 -38.89
C ASN A 105 -59.08 61.84 -38.35
N ALA A 106 -59.34 60.83 -37.53
CA ALA A 106 -60.66 60.62 -36.90
C ALA A 106 -60.97 61.71 -35.86
N GLN A 107 -60.00 62.05 -35.01
CA GLN A 107 -60.12 63.14 -34.04
C GLN A 107 -60.39 64.49 -34.73
N ALA A 108 -59.71 64.77 -35.84
CA ALA A 108 -59.93 65.99 -36.63
C ALA A 108 -61.32 66.07 -37.29
N ALA A 109 -62.02 64.94 -37.45
CA ALA A 109 -63.38 64.87 -37.99
C ALA A 109 -64.48 64.95 -36.91
N GLY A 110 -64.12 65.12 -35.64
CA GLY A 110 -65.08 65.16 -34.53
C GLY A 110 -65.61 63.79 -34.11
N VAL A 111 -64.94 62.69 -34.49
CA VAL A 111 -65.22 61.34 -34.01
C VAL A 111 -64.49 61.12 -32.68
N ASN A 112 -65.15 60.49 -31.70
CA ASN A 112 -64.49 60.13 -30.45
C ASN A 112 -63.52 58.97 -30.70
N VAL A 113 -62.27 59.08 -30.21
CA VAL A 113 -61.29 57.99 -30.32
C VAL A 113 -60.89 57.54 -28.92
N VAL A 114 -61.03 56.24 -28.67
CA VAL A 114 -60.69 55.59 -27.40
C VAL A 114 -59.60 54.54 -27.64
N GLN A 115 -58.59 54.52 -26.78
CA GLN A 115 -57.62 53.43 -26.76
C GLN A 115 -58.09 52.33 -25.82
N ASP A 116 -58.21 51.11 -26.33
CA ASP A 116 -58.43 49.90 -25.56
C ASP A 116 -57.12 49.40 -24.91
N GLU A 117 -57.23 48.38 -24.05
CA GLU A 117 -56.06 47.77 -23.43
C GLU A 117 -55.09 47.21 -24.48
N THR A 118 -53.78 47.39 -24.25
CA THR A 118 -52.74 46.88 -25.13
C THR A 118 -52.75 45.35 -25.12
N VAL A 119 -52.97 44.73 -26.27
CA VAL A 119 -53.10 43.28 -26.42
C VAL A 119 -51.71 42.64 -26.37
N ASP A 120 -51.50 41.73 -25.42
CA ASP A 120 -50.26 40.99 -25.29
C ASP A 120 -50.29 39.76 -26.23
N LYS A 121 -49.38 39.70 -27.21
CA LYS A 121 -49.18 38.51 -28.06
C LYS A 121 -48.25 37.49 -27.41
N GLY A 122 -47.73 37.78 -26.22
CA GLY A 122 -46.93 36.90 -25.39
C GLY A 122 -45.44 36.86 -25.77
N THR A 123 -44.77 35.84 -25.24
CA THR A 123 -43.33 35.62 -25.45
C THR A 123 -43.11 34.38 -26.30
N VAL A 124 -42.42 34.54 -27.43
CA VAL A 124 -42.06 33.44 -28.35
C VAL A 124 -40.59 33.01 -28.20
N LYS A 125 -40.23 31.83 -28.71
CA LYS A 125 -38.90 31.24 -28.47
C LYS A 125 -37.96 31.30 -29.68
N THR A 126 -38.51 31.53 -30.87
CA THR A 126 -37.76 31.56 -32.12
C THR A 126 -37.99 32.85 -32.89
N ALA A 127 -37.02 33.24 -33.73
CA ALA A 127 -37.18 34.37 -34.65
C ALA A 127 -38.34 34.15 -35.65
N GLN A 128 -38.54 32.92 -36.13
CA GLN A 128 -39.62 32.61 -37.08
C GLN A 128 -41.03 32.80 -36.49
N GLU A 129 -41.24 32.41 -35.23
CA GLU A 129 -42.49 32.70 -34.51
C GLU A 129 -42.68 34.21 -34.30
N ALA A 130 -41.59 34.95 -34.05
CA ALA A 130 -41.62 36.39 -33.88
C ALA A 130 -42.01 37.10 -35.20
N ASP A 131 -41.38 36.72 -36.32
CA ASP A 131 -41.68 37.26 -37.65
C ASP A 131 -43.14 37.00 -38.06
N GLN A 132 -43.67 35.80 -37.73
CA GLN A 132 -45.09 35.48 -37.94
C GLN A 132 -46.02 36.37 -37.09
N LYS A 133 -45.71 36.55 -35.79
CA LYS A 133 -46.51 37.40 -34.91
C LYS A 133 -46.40 38.89 -35.23
N GLU A 134 -45.24 39.35 -35.70
CA GLU A 134 -45.06 40.70 -36.22
C GLU A 134 -45.92 40.94 -37.47
N THR A 135 -46.04 39.93 -38.35
CA THR A 135 -46.92 39.99 -39.52
C THR A 135 -48.40 40.08 -39.12
N GLU A 136 -48.87 39.24 -38.19
CA GLU A 136 -50.23 39.35 -37.62
C GLU A 136 -50.52 40.75 -37.05
N ILE A 137 -49.55 41.34 -36.34
CA ILE A 137 -49.68 42.68 -35.74
C ILE A 137 -49.75 43.77 -36.81
N LYS A 138 -48.95 43.68 -37.88
CA LYS A 138 -48.98 44.63 -39.00
C LYS A 138 -50.30 44.59 -39.76
N GLU A 139 -50.82 43.38 -40.03
CA GLU A 139 -52.13 43.20 -40.67
C GLU A 139 -53.27 43.76 -39.81
N ASP A 140 -53.22 43.54 -38.49
CA ASP A 140 -54.22 44.08 -37.57
C ASP A 140 -54.15 45.61 -37.47
N TYR A 141 -52.95 46.22 -37.36
CA TYR A 141 -52.81 47.68 -37.40
C TYR A 141 -53.29 48.30 -38.71
N ALA A 142 -53.03 47.65 -39.85
CA ALA A 142 -53.55 48.11 -41.14
C ALA A 142 -55.09 48.06 -41.17
N LYS A 143 -55.68 47.00 -40.63
CA LYS A 143 -57.14 46.86 -40.51
C LYS A 143 -57.76 47.86 -39.53
N GLN A 144 -57.16 48.08 -38.36
CA GLN A 144 -57.59 49.11 -37.42
C GLN A 144 -57.56 50.49 -38.08
N ALA A 145 -56.51 50.82 -38.83
CA ALA A 145 -56.41 52.07 -39.59
C ALA A 145 -57.54 52.20 -40.64
N GLU A 146 -57.87 51.12 -41.36
CA GLU A 146 -58.95 51.10 -42.35
C GLU A 146 -60.35 51.22 -41.71
N ASP A 147 -60.64 50.48 -40.64
CA ASP A 147 -61.93 50.51 -39.94
C ASP A 147 -62.18 51.87 -39.24
N ILE A 148 -61.14 52.47 -38.66
CA ILE A 148 -61.17 53.85 -38.12
C ILE A 148 -61.49 54.84 -39.25
N LYS A 149 -60.79 54.73 -40.39
CA LYS A 149 -61.02 55.60 -41.56
C LYS A 149 -62.45 55.44 -42.10
N LYS A 150 -62.92 54.21 -42.28
CA LYS A 150 -64.25 53.89 -42.79
C LYS A 150 -65.35 54.45 -41.90
N THR A 151 -65.24 54.29 -40.58
CA THR A 151 -66.20 54.84 -39.62
C THR A 151 -66.19 56.37 -39.64
N THR A 152 -65.00 56.98 -39.76
CA THR A 152 -64.82 58.43 -39.89
C THR A 152 -65.46 59.00 -41.15
N ASP A 153 -65.34 58.29 -42.28
CA ASP A 153 -65.95 58.71 -43.55
C ASP A 153 -67.47 58.45 -43.58
N GLN A 154 -67.95 57.38 -42.95
CA GLN A 154 -69.39 57.09 -42.80
C GLN A 154 -70.10 58.12 -41.92
N TYR A 155 -69.51 58.53 -40.80
CA TYR A 155 -70.11 59.54 -39.91
C TYR A 155 -70.38 60.87 -40.62
N LYS A 156 -69.45 61.31 -41.49
CA LYS A 156 -69.62 62.51 -42.33
C LYS A 156 -70.80 62.35 -43.31
N SER A 157 -71.12 61.13 -43.74
CA SER A 157 -72.26 60.82 -44.60
C SER A 157 -73.59 60.76 -43.82
N ASP A 158 -73.59 60.17 -42.62
CA ASP A 158 -74.81 59.97 -41.82
C ASP A 158 -75.38 61.28 -41.28
N VAL A 159 -74.50 62.25 -40.95
CA VAL A 159 -74.91 63.63 -40.59
C VAL A 159 -75.72 64.27 -41.73
N ALA A 160 -75.34 64.03 -42.99
CA ALA A 160 -76.06 64.55 -44.16
C ALA A 160 -77.35 63.76 -44.49
N ALA A 161 -77.44 62.50 -44.09
CA ALA A 161 -78.62 61.65 -44.35
C ALA A 161 -79.76 61.84 -43.34
N HIS A 162 -79.45 62.16 -42.08
CA HIS A 162 -80.45 62.35 -41.02
C HIS A 162 -81.47 63.45 -41.34
N GLU A 163 -81.05 64.54 -42.01
CA GLU A 163 -81.92 65.65 -42.40
C GLU A 163 -83.05 65.22 -43.37
N ALA A 164 -82.89 64.11 -44.10
CA ALA A 164 -83.88 63.62 -45.07
C ALA A 164 -84.99 62.75 -44.44
N GLU A 165 -84.67 61.86 -43.50
CA GLU A 165 -85.61 60.81 -43.02
C GLU A 165 -86.69 61.36 -42.07
N VAL A 166 -86.46 62.50 -41.42
CA VAL A 166 -87.46 63.19 -40.56
C VAL A 166 -88.78 63.45 -41.32
N SER A 167 -88.71 63.68 -42.63
CA SER A 167 -89.88 63.98 -43.48
C SER A 167 -90.77 62.77 -43.76
N LYS A 168 -90.26 61.55 -43.64
CA LYS A 168 -90.94 60.32 -44.09
C LYS A 168 -91.86 59.70 -43.04
N ILE A 169 -91.48 59.77 -41.76
CA ILE A 169 -92.19 59.11 -40.64
C ILE A 169 -93.62 59.66 -40.40
N ASN A 170 -93.92 60.88 -40.85
CA ASN A 170 -95.27 61.45 -40.73
C ASN A 170 -96.33 60.74 -41.60
N ALA A 171 -95.94 59.97 -42.62
CA ALA A 171 -96.88 59.33 -43.54
C ALA A 171 -97.38 57.94 -43.07
N GLU A 172 -96.60 57.21 -42.26
CA GLU A 172 -96.89 55.80 -41.94
C GLU A 172 -97.99 55.61 -40.88
N ASN A 173 -98.26 56.63 -40.03
CA ASN A 173 -99.19 56.51 -38.91
C ASN A 173 -100.68 56.38 -39.31
N GLN A 174 -101.03 56.56 -40.59
CA GLN A 174 -102.42 56.50 -41.07
C GLN A 174 -102.95 55.05 -41.19
N ALA A 175 -102.10 54.08 -41.55
CA ALA A 175 -102.53 52.75 -42.00
C ALA A 175 -102.90 51.77 -40.87
N THR A 176 -102.44 52.01 -39.64
CA THR A 176 -102.57 51.07 -38.50
C THR A 176 -104.01 50.92 -37.98
N LYS A 177 -104.95 51.78 -38.42
CA LYS A 177 -106.31 51.85 -37.86
C LYS A 177 -107.27 50.77 -38.37
N GLU A 178 -107.09 50.26 -39.59
CA GLU A 178 -108.12 49.48 -40.30
C GLU A 178 -108.06 47.96 -40.05
N GLN A 179 -106.99 47.46 -39.42
CA GLN A 179 -106.79 46.02 -39.21
C GLN A 179 -107.48 45.47 -37.94
N TYR A 180 -107.76 46.32 -36.95
CA TYR A 180 -108.19 45.90 -35.60
C TYR A 180 -109.62 45.31 -35.53
N GLU A 181 -110.53 45.75 -36.42
CA GLU A 181 -111.96 45.36 -36.35
C GLU A 181 -112.23 43.90 -36.79
N LYS A 182 -111.24 43.20 -37.36
CA LYS A 182 -111.43 41.89 -38.01
C LYS A 182 -111.33 40.69 -37.07
N ASP A 183 -110.57 40.82 -35.99
CA ASP A 183 -110.12 39.67 -35.19
C ASP A 183 -111.08 39.30 -34.02
N MET A 184 -112.04 40.18 -33.70
CA MET A 184 -113.03 39.95 -32.63
C MET A 184 -114.01 38.79 -32.92
N ALA A 185 -114.26 38.45 -34.19
CA ALA A 185 -115.30 37.48 -34.55
C ALA A 185 -114.91 36.01 -34.31
N ALA A 186 -113.61 35.67 -34.29
CA ALA A 186 -113.14 34.28 -34.26
C ALA A 186 -113.15 33.64 -32.86
N HIS A 187 -113.07 34.44 -31.79
CA HIS A 187 -112.84 33.96 -30.42
C HIS A 187 -114.00 33.09 -29.86
N LYS A 188 -115.24 33.31 -30.31
CA LYS A 188 -116.45 32.78 -29.66
C LYS A 188 -116.71 31.28 -29.88
N ALA A 189 -116.00 30.61 -30.81
CA ALA A 189 -116.28 29.23 -31.18
C ALA A 189 -115.45 28.16 -30.43
N GLU A 190 -114.28 28.49 -29.87
CA GLU A 190 -113.34 27.50 -29.32
C GLU A 190 -113.65 27.06 -27.88
N VAL A 191 -114.44 27.84 -27.14
CA VAL A 191 -114.72 27.61 -25.71
C VAL A 191 -115.57 26.35 -25.44
N GLU A 192 -116.44 25.94 -26.37
CA GLU A 192 -117.29 24.75 -26.18
C GLU A 192 -116.56 23.42 -26.42
N ARG A 193 -115.43 23.42 -27.15
CA ARG A 193 -114.67 22.19 -27.48
C ARG A 193 -113.90 21.62 -26.28
N ILE A 194 -113.30 22.47 -25.46
CA ILE A 194 -112.30 22.08 -24.44
C ILE A 194 -112.93 21.32 -23.27
N ASN A 195 -114.17 21.62 -22.90
CA ASN A 195 -114.83 21.02 -21.73
C ASN A 195 -115.12 19.51 -21.86
N ALA A 196 -115.16 18.95 -23.09
CA ALA A 196 -115.45 17.53 -23.30
C ALA A 196 -114.21 16.62 -23.15
N ALA A 197 -112.98 17.15 -23.26
CA ALA A 197 -111.76 16.35 -23.32
C ALA A 197 -111.20 15.96 -21.93
N ASN A 198 -111.32 16.85 -20.94
CA ASN A 198 -110.67 16.70 -19.62
C ASN A 198 -111.24 15.56 -18.75
N ALA A 199 -112.41 14.98 -19.09
CA ALA A 199 -113.05 13.94 -18.28
C ALA A 199 -112.43 12.53 -18.44
N VAL A 200 -111.77 12.24 -19.58
CA VAL A 200 -111.25 10.90 -19.88
C VAL A 200 -109.86 10.66 -19.27
N ALA A 201 -109.02 11.70 -19.18
CA ALA A 201 -107.63 11.58 -18.73
C ALA A 201 -107.48 11.14 -17.25
N LYS A 202 -108.48 11.42 -16.40
CA LYS A 202 -108.42 11.14 -14.96
C LYS A 202 -108.46 9.64 -14.63
N ALA A 203 -109.21 8.85 -15.40
CA ALA A 203 -109.42 7.42 -15.09
C ALA A 203 -108.20 6.52 -15.37
N ASP A 204 -107.29 6.95 -16.25
CA ASP A 204 -106.16 6.12 -16.70
C ASP A 204 -104.90 6.27 -15.83
N TYR A 205 -104.84 7.30 -14.99
CA TYR A 205 -103.73 7.55 -14.05
C TYR A 205 -103.81 6.65 -12.80
N GLU A 206 -105.01 6.49 -12.21
CA GLU A 206 -105.21 5.77 -10.96
C GLU A 206 -104.84 4.27 -11.05
N ALA A 207 -104.97 3.67 -12.24
CA ALA A 207 -104.57 2.28 -12.49
C ALA A 207 -103.05 2.05 -12.51
N LYS A 208 -102.26 3.03 -12.97
CA LYS A 208 -100.80 2.88 -13.15
C LYS A 208 -100.02 3.03 -11.85
N LEU A 209 -100.55 3.80 -10.90
CA LEU A 209 -99.90 4.05 -9.60
C LEU A 209 -99.82 2.78 -8.71
N ALA A 210 -100.78 1.87 -8.83
CA ALA A 210 -100.85 0.64 -8.02
C ALA A 210 -99.78 -0.40 -8.36
N GLN A 211 -99.32 -0.47 -9.61
CA GLN A 211 -98.28 -1.42 -10.03
C GLN A 211 -96.89 -0.98 -9.54
N TYR A 212 -96.57 0.31 -9.67
CA TYR A 212 -95.28 0.90 -9.24
C TYR A 212 -94.92 0.59 -7.78
N GLN A 213 -95.90 0.63 -6.86
CA GLN A 213 -95.66 0.37 -5.44
C GLN A 213 -95.25 -1.07 -5.12
N LYS A 214 -95.51 -2.01 -6.04
CA LYS A 214 -95.21 -3.44 -5.85
C LYS A 214 -93.77 -3.78 -6.22
N ASP A 215 -93.25 -3.14 -7.27
CA ASP A 215 -91.94 -3.45 -7.85
C ASP A 215 -90.79 -2.77 -7.08
N LEU A 216 -91.04 -1.60 -6.49
CA LEU A 216 -90.08 -0.88 -5.64
C LEU A 216 -89.62 -1.69 -4.41
N ALA A 217 -90.54 -2.42 -3.77
CA ALA A 217 -90.28 -3.17 -2.55
C ALA A 217 -89.34 -4.38 -2.75
N VAL A 218 -89.20 -4.87 -3.98
CA VAL A 218 -88.31 -5.99 -4.32
C VAL A 218 -86.87 -5.49 -4.48
N VAL A 219 -86.67 -4.41 -5.26
CA VAL A 219 -85.34 -3.83 -5.53
C VAL A 219 -84.64 -3.37 -4.24
N GLN A 220 -85.38 -2.70 -3.35
CA GLN A 220 -84.83 -2.21 -2.08
C GLN A 220 -84.32 -3.33 -1.16
N LYS A 221 -84.89 -4.53 -1.25
CA LYS A 221 -84.41 -5.69 -0.47
C LYS A 221 -83.10 -6.25 -1.03
N THR A 222 -83.00 -6.40 -2.35
CA THR A 222 -81.80 -6.93 -3.02
C THR A 222 -80.56 -6.05 -2.79
N ASN A 223 -80.70 -4.71 -2.86
CA ASN A 223 -79.58 -3.79 -2.64
C ASN A 223 -79.09 -3.83 -1.17
N SER A 224 -79.99 -4.01 -0.20
CA SER A 224 -79.62 -4.17 1.22
C SER A 224 -78.78 -5.42 1.49
N ASP A 225 -79.07 -6.54 0.83
CA ASP A 225 -78.33 -7.79 1.00
C ASP A 225 -76.93 -7.72 0.35
N ASN A 226 -76.82 -7.06 -0.82
CA ASN A 226 -75.53 -6.78 -1.48
C ASN A 226 -74.60 -5.91 -0.61
N GLN A 227 -75.14 -4.86 0.01
CA GLN A 227 -74.36 -3.97 0.88
C GLN A 227 -73.81 -4.71 2.12
N ALA A 228 -74.60 -5.61 2.71
CA ALA A 228 -74.17 -6.43 3.84
C ALA A 228 -73.04 -7.41 3.46
N ALA A 229 -73.10 -8.00 2.28
CA ALA A 229 -72.05 -8.89 1.76
C ALA A 229 -70.71 -8.14 1.53
N TYR A 230 -70.77 -6.93 0.94
CA TYR A 230 -69.59 -6.10 0.71
C TYR A 230 -68.90 -5.68 2.02
N GLN A 231 -69.65 -5.25 3.04
CA GLN A 231 -69.08 -4.86 4.33
C GLN A 231 -68.36 -6.03 5.03
N LYS A 232 -68.87 -7.26 4.89
CA LYS A 232 -68.22 -8.47 5.41
C LYS A 232 -66.90 -8.78 4.68
N ALA A 233 -66.86 -8.61 3.36
CA ALA A 233 -65.64 -8.79 2.56
C ALA A 233 -64.58 -7.71 2.86
N LEU A 234 -65.01 -6.45 3.03
CA LEU A 234 -64.13 -5.33 3.37
C LEU A 234 -63.45 -5.51 4.74
N ALA A 235 -64.19 -6.01 5.74
CA ALA A 235 -63.64 -6.30 7.06
C ALA A 235 -62.57 -7.42 7.02
N ALA A 236 -62.78 -8.47 6.22
CA ALA A 236 -61.80 -9.54 6.03
C ALA A 236 -60.54 -9.04 5.30
N TYR A 237 -60.70 -8.22 4.26
CA TYR A 237 -59.60 -7.56 3.56
C TYR A 237 -58.76 -6.66 4.48
N GLN A 238 -59.40 -5.84 5.31
CA GLN A 238 -58.71 -4.96 6.26
C GLN A 238 -57.91 -5.73 7.33
N ALA A 239 -58.42 -6.88 7.77
CA ALA A 239 -57.70 -7.76 8.69
C ALA A 239 -56.45 -8.38 8.06
N GLU A 240 -56.55 -8.89 6.82
CA GLU A 240 -55.43 -9.52 6.14
C GLU A 240 -54.38 -8.51 5.66
N LEU A 241 -54.81 -7.35 5.13
CA LEU A 241 -53.89 -6.25 4.79
C LEU A 241 -53.07 -5.83 6.00
N LYS A 242 -53.71 -5.69 7.17
CA LYS A 242 -53.02 -5.38 8.42
C LYS A 242 -52.00 -6.45 8.79
N ARG A 243 -52.34 -7.75 8.67
CA ARG A 243 -51.39 -8.86 8.94
C ARG A 243 -50.19 -8.83 7.99
N VAL A 244 -50.42 -8.65 6.69
CA VAL A 244 -49.35 -8.57 5.67
C VAL A 244 -48.44 -7.36 5.94
N GLN A 245 -49.02 -6.20 6.29
CA GLN A 245 -48.26 -4.99 6.62
C GLN A 245 -47.45 -5.15 7.91
N GLU A 246 -48.01 -5.77 8.95
CA GLU A 246 -47.29 -6.07 10.20
C GLU A 246 -46.15 -7.09 9.96
N ALA A 247 -46.37 -8.12 9.14
CA ALA A 247 -45.35 -9.10 8.76
C ALA A 247 -44.22 -8.49 7.92
N ASN A 248 -44.55 -7.72 6.88
CA ASN A 248 -43.55 -7.03 6.04
C ASN A 248 -42.78 -5.96 6.83
N ALA A 249 -43.43 -5.26 7.77
CA ALA A 249 -42.75 -4.32 8.67
C ALA A 249 -41.78 -5.02 9.63
N ALA A 250 -42.17 -6.18 10.17
CA ALA A 250 -41.28 -6.99 11.01
C ALA A 250 -40.07 -7.53 10.22
N ALA A 251 -40.30 -8.10 9.02
CA ALA A 251 -39.23 -8.58 8.14
C ALA A 251 -38.27 -7.44 7.71
N LYS A 252 -38.81 -6.23 7.45
CA LYS A 252 -37.97 -5.06 7.19
C LYS A 252 -37.16 -4.65 8.42
N ALA A 253 -37.76 -4.62 9.61
CA ALA A 253 -37.05 -4.24 10.85
C ALA A 253 -35.92 -5.23 11.19
N GLU A 254 -36.12 -6.53 10.96
CA GLU A 254 -35.09 -7.56 11.15
C GLU A 254 -33.94 -7.43 10.13
N TYR A 255 -34.26 -7.17 8.85
CA TYR A 255 -33.25 -6.88 7.82
C TYR A 255 -32.48 -5.59 8.10
N ASP A 256 -33.16 -4.50 8.46
CA ASP A 256 -32.52 -3.22 8.80
C ASP A 256 -31.58 -3.39 10.02
N ALA A 257 -31.97 -4.21 11.01
CA ALA A 257 -31.12 -4.55 12.15
C ALA A 257 -29.91 -5.42 11.76
N ALA A 258 -30.09 -6.39 10.86
CA ALA A 258 -29.00 -7.22 10.34
C ALA A 258 -27.99 -6.37 9.51
N VAL A 259 -28.48 -5.43 8.70
CA VAL A 259 -27.66 -4.47 7.96
C VAL A 259 -26.92 -3.52 8.92
N ALA A 260 -27.58 -3.02 9.97
CA ALA A 260 -26.92 -2.21 10.99
C ALA A 260 -25.82 -2.97 11.73
N ALA A 261 -26.04 -4.25 12.07
CA ALA A 261 -25.04 -5.11 12.71
C ALA A 261 -23.87 -5.47 11.78
N ASN A 262 -24.14 -5.76 10.50
CA ASN A 262 -23.10 -5.97 9.48
C ASN A 262 -22.25 -4.71 9.28
N ASN A 263 -22.89 -3.54 9.15
CA ASN A 263 -22.19 -2.25 9.04
C ASN A 263 -21.36 -1.92 10.28
N ALA A 264 -21.82 -2.27 11.50
CA ALA A 264 -21.05 -2.11 12.72
C ALA A 264 -19.80 -3.00 12.73
N LYS A 265 -19.94 -4.29 12.42
CA LYS A 265 -18.79 -5.22 12.28
C LYS A 265 -17.81 -4.76 11.20
N ASN A 266 -18.32 -4.37 10.02
CA ASN A 266 -17.48 -3.90 8.92
C ASN A 266 -16.76 -2.58 9.24
N LYS A 267 -17.34 -1.74 10.11
CA LYS A 267 -16.66 -0.56 10.67
C LYS A 267 -15.53 -0.96 11.64
N GLU A 268 -15.73 -1.96 12.50
CA GLU A 268 -14.67 -2.50 13.39
C GLU A 268 -13.54 -3.17 12.59
N ILE A 269 -13.88 -3.90 11.52
CA ILE A 269 -12.92 -4.47 10.57
C ILE A 269 -12.14 -3.37 9.84
N ALA A 270 -12.82 -2.30 9.39
CA ALA A 270 -12.16 -1.16 8.75
C ALA A 270 -11.15 -0.47 9.68
N THR A 271 -11.52 -0.22 10.95
CA THR A 271 -10.59 0.31 11.97
C THR A 271 -9.41 -0.64 12.20
N THR A 272 -9.67 -1.95 12.32
CA THR A 272 -8.62 -2.97 12.50
C THR A 272 -7.65 -3.00 11.31
N ASN A 273 -8.17 -2.93 10.08
CA ASN A 273 -7.36 -2.91 8.87
C ASN A 273 -6.57 -1.59 8.73
N GLU A 274 -7.10 -0.46 9.21
CA GLU A 274 -6.35 0.80 9.28
C GLU A 274 -5.16 0.69 10.27
N GLU A 275 -5.33 0.01 11.40
CA GLU A 275 -4.24 -0.28 12.35
C GLU A 275 -3.21 -1.28 11.78
N ILE A 276 -3.65 -2.29 11.02
CA ILE A 276 -2.77 -3.20 10.28
C ILE A 276 -1.95 -2.42 9.25
N ARG A 277 -2.58 -1.55 8.45
CA ARG A 277 -1.87 -0.69 7.47
C ARG A 277 -0.85 0.21 8.15
N LYS A 278 -1.18 0.84 9.28
CA LYS A 278 -0.23 1.66 10.06
C LYS A 278 0.97 0.84 10.54
N ARG A 279 0.75 -0.35 11.11
CA ARG A 279 1.84 -1.24 11.56
C ARG A 279 2.70 -1.74 10.40
N ASN A 280 2.09 -2.13 9.28
CA ASN A 280 2.81 -2.53 8.07
C ASN A 280 3.62 -1.36 7.46
N ALA A 281 3.09 -0.14 7.49
CA ALA A 281 3.81 1.07 7.06
C ALA A 281 5.01 1.37 7.96
N THR A 282 4.84 1.36 9.29
CA THR A 282 5.97 1.55 10.22
C THR A 282 7.05 0.47 10.06
N ALA A 283 6.65 -0.80 9.90
CA ALA A 283 7.59 -1.90 9.65
C ALA A 283 8.35 -1.73 8.32
N LYS A 284 7.69 -1.17 7.29
CA LYS A 284 8.31 -0.82 6.01
C LYS A 284 9.32 0.33 6.17
N ASP A 285 8.92 1.45 6.81
CA ASP A 285 9.79 2.61 7.01
C ASP A 285 11.04 2.26 7.84
N GLU A 286 10.88 1.42 8.88
CA GLU A 286 12.01 0.89 9.64
C GLU A 286 12.95 0.02 8.80
N TYR A 287 12.39 -0.83 7.93
CA TYR A 287 13.18 -1.68 7.04
C TYR A 287 13.94 -0.86 6.00
N GLU A 288 13.28 0.12 5.36
CA GLU A 288 13.91 1.02 4.37
C GLU A 288 15.02 1.86 5.02
N THR A 289 14.81 2.34 6.25
CA THR A 289 15.85 3.04 7.03
C THR A 289 17.06 2.15 7.31
N LYS A 290 16.83 0.91 7.77
CA LYS A 290 17.91 -0.07 8.03
C LYS A 290 18.60 -0.51 6.72
N LEU A 291 17.89 -0.56 5.60
CA LEU A 291 18.42 -0.91 4.28
C LEU A 291 19.31 0.21 3.72
N ALA A 292 18.89 1.48 3.85
CA ALA A 292 19.70 2.63 3.49
C ALA A 292 21.01 2.69 4.32
N GLN A 293 20.93 2.43 5.62
CA GLN A 293 22.12 2.31 6.47
C GLN A 293 23.03 1.16 6.02
N TYR A 294 22.47 -0.03 5.76
CA TYR A 294 23.23 -1.18 5.25
C TYR A 294 23.92 -0.88 3.91
N GLN A 295 23.28 -0.14 3.00
CA GLN A 295 23.88 0.28 1.73
C GLN A 295 25.05 1.25 1.96
N ALA A 296 24.90 2.24 2.83
CA ALA A 296 25.98 3.16 3.21
C ALA A 296 27.17 2.43 3.86
N ASP A 297 26.88 1.55 4.82
CA ASP A 297 27.90 0.73 5.50
C ASP A 297 28.58 -0.25 4.53
N SER A 298 27.87 -0.74 3.51
CA SER A 298 28.43 -1.62 2.48
C SER A 298 29.39 -0.88 1.55
N GLU A 299 29.08 0.36 1.17
CA GLU A 299 30.01 1.21 0.41
C GLU A 299 31.23 1.63 1.23
N GLN A 300 31.05 1.86 2.54
CA GLN A 300 32.17 2.12 3.43
C GLN A 300 33.04 0.87 3.62
N TYR A 301 32.43 -0.30 3.84
CA TYR A 301 33.13 -1.59 3.91
C TYR A 301 33.95 -1.87 2.65
N LYS A 302 33.44 -1.60 1.44
CA LYS A 302 34.20 -1.76 0.18
C LYS A 302 35.48 -0.92 0.19
N LYS A 303 35.41 0.35 0.63
CA LYS A 303 36.57 1.25 0.73
C LYS A 303 37.57 0.76 1.77
N ASP A 304 37.07 0.42 2.96
CA ASP A 304 37.92 -0.05 4.06
C ASP A 304 38.57 -1.40 3.75
N PHE A 305 37.88 -2.29 3.03
CA PHE A 305 38.42 -3.57 2.59
C PHE A 305 39.48 -3.42 1.49
N ALA A 306 39.32 -2.45 0.58
CA ALA A 306 40.36 -2.09 -0.38
C ALA A 306 41.60 -1.51 0.33
N ALA A 307 41.41 -0.59 1.29
CA ALA A 307 42.49 -0.02 2.10
C ALA A 307 43.22 -1.09 2.93
N TYR A 308 42.47 -2.00 3.56
CA TYR A 308 42.99 -3.17 4.27
C TYR A 308 43.86 -4.07 3.37
N THR A 309 43.38 -4.35 2.15
CA THR A 309 44.11 -5.18 1.18
C THR A 309 45.41 -4.51 0.74
N ALA A 310 45.40 -3.20 0.51
CA ALA A 310 46.59 -2.41 0.20
C ALA A 310 47.59 -2.40 1.36
N ALA A 311 47.12 -2.22 2.60
CA ALA A 311 47.95 -2.21 3.80
C ALA A 311 48.60 -3.58 4.09
N LEU A 312 47.89 -4.70 3.83
CA LEU A 312 48.49 -6.04 3.89
C LEU A 312 49.62 -6.22 2.86
N ALA A 313 49.42 -5.76 1.62
CA ALA A 313 50.43 -5.82 0.58
C ALA A 313 51.66 -4.94 0.90
N GLU A 314 51.43 -3.76 1.49
CA GLU A 314 52.50 -2.90 2.00
C GLU A 314 53.30 -3.59 3.12
N ALA A 315 52.62 -4.17 4.11
CA ALA A 315 53.26 -4.93 5.19
C ALA A 315 54.07 -6.12 4.67
N GLU A 316 53.59 -6.85 3.66
CA GLU A 316 54.31 -7.95 2.99
C GLU A 316 55.58 -7.46 2.28
N SER A 317 55.53 -6.29 1.64
CA SER A 317 56.73 -5.67 1.05
C SER A 317 57.75 -5.22 2.10
N LYS A 318 57.29 -4.84 3.30
CA LYS A 318 58.10 -4.26 4.38
C LYS A 318 58.46 -5.22 5.51
N LYS A 319 58.08 -6.50 5.47
CA LYS A 319 58.30 -7.47 6.57
C LYS A 319 59.75 -7.68 7.05
N LYS A 320 60.74 -7.24 6.26
CA LYS A 320 62.18 -7.24 6.61
C LYS A 320 62.70 -5.89 7.14
N GLN A 321 61.87 -4.85 7.11
CA GLN A 321 62.17 -3.52 7.64
C GLN A 321 61.94 -3.51 9.16
N ASP A 322 62.79 -2.78 9.88
CA ASP A 322 62.66 -2.53 11.31
C ASP A 322 61.23 -2.09 11.69
N GLY A 323 60.70 -2.70 12.75
CA GLY A 323 59.37 -2.42 13.30
C GLY A 323 58.20 -3.13 12.63
N TYR A 324 58.35 -3.70 11.43
CA TYR A 324 57.28 -4.49 10.79
C TYR A 324 57.28 -5.94 11.27
N LEU A 325 56.13 -6.62 11.21
CA LEU A 325 56.06 -8.06 11.47
C LEU A 325 56.85 -8.85 10.42
N SER A 326 57.59 -9.87 10.87
CA SER A 326 58.30 -10.81 9.97
C SER A 326 57.36 -11.68 9.12
N GLU A 327 56.14 -11.93 9.62
CA GLU A 327 54.99 -12.41 8.86
C GLU A 327 53.85 -11.38 8.97
N PRO A 328 53.39 -10.77 7.87
CA PRO A 328 52.22 -9.91 7.91
C PRO A 328 50.99 -10.67 8.38
N ARG A 329 50.24 -10.06 9.29
CA ARG A 329 48.95 -10.54 9.78
C ARG A 329 48.01 -9.36 9.93
N SER A 330 46.72 -9.63 9.83
CA SER A 330 45.69 -8.65 10.17
C SER A 330 45.29 -8.74 11.63
N GLN A 331 45.11 -7.61 12.29
CA GLN A 331 44.47 -7.59 13.60
C GLN A 331 42.95 -7.83 13.45
N SER A 332 42.45 -8.79 14.21
CA SER A 332 41.03 -9.18 14.30
C SER A 332 40.48 -9.09 15.73
N LEU A 333 41.37 -9.08 16.72
CA LEU A 333 41.05 -8.80 18.12
C LEU A 333 41.22 -7.31 18.40
N ASN A 334 40.17 -6.68 18.88
CA ASN A 334 40.19 -5.35 19.46
C ASN A 334 39.96 -5.54 20.97
N PHE A 335 41.04 -5.48 21.75
CA PHE A 335 41.03 -5.58 23.21
C PHE A 335 41.95 -4.48 23.73
N LYS A 336 41.36 -3.28 23.83
CA LYS A 336 41.98 -1.98 24.13
C LYS A 336 41.36 -1.39 25.38
N SER A 337 42.00 -0.38 25.96
CA SER A 337 41.66 0.22 27.26
C SER A 337 40.16 0.23 27.59
N GLU A 338 39.81 -0.41 28.69
CA GLU A 338 38.46 -0.49 29.26
C GLU A 338 38.46 0.19 30.65
N PRO A 339 38.62 1.52 30.73
CA PRO A 339 38.81 2.24 32.00
C PRO A 339 37.58 2.21 32.91
N ASN A 340 36.42 1.80 32.38
CA ASN A 340 35.14 1.68 33.07
C ASN A 340 34.73 0.21 33.32
N ALA A 341 35.63 -0.76 33.13
CA ALA A 341 35.34 -2.16 33.39
C ALA A 341 35.04 -2.42 34.87
N ILE A 342 34.06 -3.29 35.12
CA ILE A 342 33.70 -3.73 36.47
C ILE A 342 34.53 -4.98 36.78
N ARG A 343 35.56 -4.82 37.62
CA ARG A 343 36.38 -5.91 38.15
C ARG A 343 35.65 -6.63 39.29
N THR A 344 35.63 -7.96 39.24
CA THR A 344 35.10 -8.86 40.27
C THR A 344 36.11 -9.96 40.53
N ILE A 345 36.34 -10.28 41.79
CA ILE A 345 37.24 -11.34 42.27
C ILE A 345 36.39 -12.27 43.13
N ASP A 346 36.67 -13.58 43.09
CA ASP A 346 35.92 -14.57 43.89
C ASP A 346 35.99 -14.22 45.39
N SER A 347 34.85 -14.35 46.08
CA SER A 347 34.73 -14.02 47.51
C SER A 347 35.55 -14.94 48.43
N SER A 348 35.99 -16.10 47.94
CA SER A 348 36.93 -16.99 48.63
C SER A 348 38.40 -16.51 48.57
N VAL A 349 38.71 -15.53 47.71
CA VAL A 349 40.06 -14.96 47.59
C VAL A 349 40.18 -13.72 48.45
N HIS A 350 41.13 -13.73 49.39
CA HIS A 350 41.37 -12.60 50.27
C HIS A 350 41.96 -11.40 49.50
N GLN A 351 41.20 -10.31 49.43
CA GLN A 351 41.64 -9.04 48.88
C GLN A 351 42.15 -8.15 50.01
N TYR A 352 43.44 -7.83 50.00
CA TYR A 352 44.08 -7.13 51.10
C TYR A 352 43.80 -5.62 51.11
N GLY A 353 43.63 -5.05 52.30
CA GLY A 353 43.75 -3.61 52.49
C GLY A 353 45.19 -3.11 52.24
N GLN A 354 45.39 -1.81 51.96
CA GLN A 354 46.73 -1.23 51.78
C GLN A 354 47.63 -1.47 53.00
N GLN A 355 47.15 -1.13 54.19
CA GLN A 355 47.91 -1.30 55.44
C GLN A 355 48.09 -2.78 55.79
N GLU A 356 47.07 -3.59 55.54
CA GLU A 356 47.08 -5.02 55.82
C GLU A 356 48.15 -5.76 54.98
N LEU A 357 48.27 -5.43 53.68
CA LEU A 357 49.31 -5.99 52.82
C LEU A 357 50.70 -5.46 53.20
N ASP A 358 50.80 -4.19 53.59
CA ASP A 358 52.04 -3.57 54.07
C ASP A 358 52.59 -4.28 55.33
N ASP A 359 51.73 -4.52 56.32
CA ASP A 359 52.09 -5.24 57.55
C ASP A 359 52.45 -6.71 57.27
N LEU A 360 51.73 -7.37 56.36
CA LEU A 360 52.06 -8.74 55.92
C LEU A 360 53.43 -8.82 55.24
N VAL A 361 53.73 -7.92 54.31
CA VAL A 361 55.02 -7.91 53.58
C VAL A 361 56.19 -7.55 54.52
N LYS A 362 55.97 -6.67 55.50
CA LYS A 362 56.92 -6.42 56.60
C LYS A 362 57.19 -7.68 57.43
N SER A 363 56.18 -8.52 57.68
CA SER A 363 56.35 -9.79 58.39
C SER A 363 57.25 -10.80 57.65
N TRP A 364 57.33 -10.71 56.32
CA TRP A 364 58.27 -11.49 55.49
C TRP A 364 59.70 -10.92 55.52
N GLY A 365 59.94 -9.86 56.30
CA GLY A 365 61.21 -9.16 56.41
C GLY A 365 61.43 -8.09 55.34
N ILE A 366 60.45 -7.81 54.47
CA ILE A 366 60.55 -6.74 53.47
C ILE A 366 60.04 -5.44 54.12
N SER A 367 60.97 -4.64 54.65
CA SER A 367 60.70 -3.49 55.51
C SER A 367 61.67 -2.35 55.19
N PRO A 368 61.25 -1.06 55.29
CA PRO A 368 62.13 0.07 55.00
C PRO A 368 63.29 0.20 56.00
N THR A 369 63.20 -0.45 57.17
CA THR A 369 64.23 -0.47 58.21
C THR A 369 65.09 -1.74 58.22
N ASN A 370 64.95 -2.63 57.23
CA ASN A 370 65.76 -3.85 57.18
C ASN A 370 67.24 -3.53 56.87
N PRO A 371 68.22 -4.04 57.66
CA PRO A 371 69.64 -3.83 57.40
C PRO A 371 70.14 -4.48 56.10
N ASP A 372 69.44 -5.48 55.56
CA ASP A 372 69.65 -5.98 54.20
C ASP A 372 69.13 -4.95 53.20
N ARG A 373 70.07 -4.32 52.47
CA ARG A 373 69.78 -3.29 51.47
C ARG A 373 68.88 -3.81 50.34
N THR A 374 68.93 -5.11 50.04
CA THR A 374 68.04 -5.76 49.07
C THR A 374 66.61 -5.67 49.55
N LYS A 375 66.36 -6.02 50.82
CA LYS A 375 65.02 -6.08 51.42
C LYS A 375 64.41 -4.69 51.64
N SER A 376 65.20 -3.69 52.04
CA SER A 376 64.73 -2.31 52.17
C SER A 376 64.50 -1.61 50.81
N THR A 377 65.32 -1.91 49.79
CA THR A 377 65.05 -1.46 48.42
C THR A 377 63.81 -2.14 47.83
N ALA A 378 63.65 -3.44 48.07
CA ALA A 378 62.51 -4.23 47.61
C ALA A 378 61.18 -3.74 48.24
N TYR A 379 61.22 -3.31 49.50
CA TYR A 379 60.08 -2.64 50.14
C TYR A 379 59.71 -1.33 49.42
N SER A 380 60.69 -0.54 49.01
CA SER A 380 60.43 0.72 48.29
C SER A 380 59.72 0.47 46.95
N TYR A 381 60.16 -0.55 46.22
CA TYR A 381 59.56 -0.98 44.94
C TYR A 381 58.13 -1.53 45.12
N PHE A 382 57.91 -2.36 46.15
CA PHE A 382 56.58 -2.84 46.52
C PHE A 382 55.64 -1.70 46.96
N ASN A 383 56.09 -0.79 47.82
CA ASN A 383 55.26 0.27 48.37
C ASN A 383 54.86 1.31 47.31
N ALA A 384 55.68 1.51 46.27
CA ALA A 384 55.32 2.33 45.12
C ALA A 384 54.04 1.84 44.40
N ILE A 385 53.77 0.53 44.40
CA ILE A 385 52.53 -0.04 43.87
C ILE A 385 51.46 -0.13 44.96
N ASN A 386 51.81 -0.59 46.17
CA ASN A 386 50.84 -0.79 47.26
C ASN A 386 50.16 0.52 47.69
N SER A 387 50.79 1.68 47.47
CA SER A 387 50.19 3.00 47.71
C SER A 387 49.14 3.44 46.66
N ASN A 388 49.01 2.74 45.52
CA ASN A 388 48.05 3.08 44.47
C ASN A 388 46.68 2.41 44.71
N ASN A 389 45.60 3.20 44.72
CA ASN A 389 44.25 2.73 45.07
C ASN A 389 43.48 2.04 43.92
N THR A 390 43.97 2.07 42.67
CA THR A 390 43.26 1.51 41.50
C THR A 390 43.35 -0.02 41.37
N TYR A 391 44.36 -0.64 42.00
CA TYR A 391 44.60 -2.08 41.92
C TYR A 391 43.91 -2.86 43.05
N ALA A 392 43.43 -4.07 42.73
CA ALA A 392 43.12 -5.08 43.74
C ALA A 392 44.42 -5.72 44.23
N ARG A 393 44.61 -5.75 45.56
CA ARG A 393 45.81 -6.24 46.24
C ARG A 393 45.66 -7.72 46.58
N LEU A 394 46.52 -8.55 46.03
CA LEU A 394 46.44 -10.01 46.12
C LEU A 394 47.77 -10.60 46.60
N VAL A 395 47.69 -11.72 47.30
CA VAL A 395 48.82 -12.63 47.53
C VAL A 395 48.47 -13.94 46.83
N LEU A 396 49.26 -14.29 45.82
CA LEU A 396 49.16 -15.59 45.17
C LEU A 396 49.88 -16.63 46.04
N GLU A 397 49.25 -17.77 46.24
CA GLU A 397 49.88 -18.96 46.84
C GLU A 397 50.25 -19.95 45.74
N LYS A 398 51.36 -20.68 45.93
CA LYS A 398 51.87 -21.63 44.95
C LYS A 398 50.83 -22.68 44.56
N ASP A 399 50.65 -22.85 43.26
CA ASP A 399 49.71 -23.74 42.59
C ASP A 399 48.22 -23.55 42.94
N LYS A 400 47.86 -22.43 43.60
CA LYS A 400 46.45 -22.03 43.80
C LYS A 400 46.05 -20.97 42.76
N PRO A 401 45.05 -21.25 41.90
CA PRO A 401 44.55 -20.28 40.94
C PRO A 401 43.68 -19.20 41.61
N VAL A 402 43.75 -17.97 41.09
CA VAL A 402 42.92 -16.83 41.46
C VAL A 402 42.26 -16.26 40.20
N ASP A 403 40.94 -16.29 40.15
CA ASP A 403 40.16 -15.72 39.04
C ASP A 403 39.84 -14.23 39.28
N VAL A 404 40.11 -13.41 38.27
CA VAL A 404 39.75 -12.00 38.18
C VAL A 404 38.88 -11.81 36.93
N THR A 405 37.60 -11.55 37.14
CA THR A 405 36.60 -11.34 36.09
C THR A 405 36.41 -9.85 35.84
N TYR A 406 36.26 -9.45 34.58
CA TYR A 406 35.92 -8.09 34.18
C TYR A 406 34.70 -8.11 33.28
N THR A 407 33.71 -7.28 33.59
CA THR A 407 32.46 -7.10 32.82
C THR A 407 32.23 -5.62 32.50
N GLY A 408 31.21 -5.32 31.70
CA GLY A 408 30.90 -3.93 31.31
C GLY A 408 31.88 -3.37 30.27
N LEU A 409 32.55 -4.25 29.54
CA LEU A 409 33.49 -3.90 28.46
C LEU A 409 32.72 -3.22 27.31
N LYS A 410 33.28 -2.13 26.78
CA LYS A 410 32.65 -1.29 25.74
C LYS A 410 33.50 -1.13 24.49
N ASN A 411 34.82 -1.19 24.65
CA ASN A 411 35.80 -0.95 23.59
C ASN A 411 36.32 -2.25 22.96
N SER A 412 35.89 -3.42 23.46
CA SER A 412 36.42 -4.73 23.09
C SER A 412 35.52 -5.56 22.17
N SER A 413 36.09 -6.10 21.09
CA SER A 413 35.41 -6.95 20.11
C SER A 413 36.38 -7.89 19.37
N PHE A 414 35.86 -8.95 18.74
CA PHE A 414 36.62 -9.84 17.87
C PHE A 414 35.86 -10.08 16.56
N ASN A 415 36.47 -9.76 15.42
CA ASN A 415 35.80 -9.74 14.10
C ASN A 415 34.45 -8.98 14.12
N GLY A 416 34.34 -7.92 14.92
CA GLY A 416 33.11 -7.15 15.10
C GLY A 416 32.14 -7.68 16.15
N LYS A 417 32.20 -8.97 16.55
CA LYS A 417 31.39 -9.46 17.67
C LYS A 417 31.92 -8.88 18.98
N LYS A 418 31.04 -8.23 19.75
CA LYS A 418 31.38 -7.60 21.03
C LYS A 418 31.81 -8.63 22.07
N ILE A 419 32.85 -8.29 22.83
CA ILE A 419 33.29 -9.03 24.00
C ILE A 419 32.58 -8.42 25.21
N SER A 420 31.80 -9.20 25.95
CA SER A 420 31.05 -8.72 27.13
C SER A 420 31.85 -8.84 28.43
N LYS A 421 32.72 -9.85 28.49
CA LYS A 421 33.42 -10.30 29.70
C LYS A 421 34.77 -10.93 29.35
N VAL A 422 35.78 -10.64 30.18
CA VAL A 422 37.07 -11.35 30.18
C VAL A 422 37.35 -11.90 31.57
N VAL A 423 37.91 -13.11 31.65
CA VAL A 423 38.34 -13.76 32.90
C VAL A 423 39.82 -14.08 32.80
N TYR A 424 40.58 -13.61 33.80
CA TYR A 424 41.98 -13.95 34.00
C TYR A 424 42.13 -14.90 35.19
N THR A 425 42.74 -16.07 34.98
CA THR A 425 43.15 -16.98 36.05
C THR A 425 44.65 -16.81 36.28
N TYR A 426 45.06 -16.34 37.45
CA TYR A 426 46.47 -16.20 37.83
C TYR A 426 46.89 -17.34 38.77
N THR A 427 47.99 -18.03 38.47
CA THR A 427 48.52 -19.13 39.30
C THR A 427 50.01 -18.95 39.50
N LEU A 428 50.47 -18.73 40.74
CA LEU A 428 51.90 -18.74 41.05
C LEU A 428 52.46 -20.16 40.85
N LYS A 429 53.42 -20.32 39.95
CA LYS A 429 54.07 -21.61 39.68
C LYS A 429 55.40 -21.75 40.39
N GLU A 430 56.18 -20.67 40.42
CA GLU A 430 57.50 -20.68 41.03
C GLU A 430 57.88 -19.25 41.47
N THR A 431 58.62 -19.15 42.57
CA THR A 431 59.34 -17.95 42.93
C THR A 431 60.61 -18.32 43.70
N GLY A 432 61.68 -17.57 43.48
CA GLY A 432 62.90 -17.62 44.28
C GLY A 432 62.82 -16.84 45.60
N PHE A 433 61.65 -16.27 45.92
CA PHE A 433 61.44 -15.47 47.12
C PHE A 433 61.09 -16.33 48.34
N ASN A 434 61.78 -16.08 49.45
CA ASN A 434 61.55 -16.72 50.75
C ASN A 434 61.52 -18.26 50.68
N ASP A 435 60.40 -18.89 51.01
CA ASP A 435 60.18 -20.35 50.99
C ASP A 435 59.58 -20.85 49.66
N GLY A 436 59.43 -19.97 48.66
CA GLY A 436 58.85 -20.30 47.36
C GLY A 436 57.32 -20.44 47.34
N THR A 437 56.62 -20.10 48.43
CA THR A 437 55.17 -20.38 48.57
C THR A 437 54.25 -19.22 48.21
N LYS A 438 54.70 -17.96 48.31
CA LYS A 438 53.85 -16.75 48.23
C LYS A 438 54.48 -15.63 47.43
N MET A 439 53.65 -14.87 46.71
CA MET A 439 54.05 -13.64 46.01
C MET A 439 52.92 -12.61 45.94
N THR A 440 53.26 -11.32 46.00
CA THR A 440 52.30 -10.22 45.84
C THR A 440 51.99 -9.92 44.38
N MET A 441 50.73 -9.58 44.13
CA MET A 441 50.22 -9.20 42.82
C MET A 441 49.15 -8.11 42.96
N PHE A 442 49.06 -7.23 41.97
CA PHE A 442 48.16 -6.08 41.93
C PHE A 442 47.38 -6.09 40.61
N ALA A 443 46.14 -6.56 40.62
CA ALA A 443 45.31 -6.64 39.41
C ALA A 443 44.66 -5.28 39.11
N SER A 444 44.83 -4.77 37.88
CA SER A 444 44.35 -3.45 37.43
C SER A 444 42.81 -3.37 37.43
N SER A 445 42.23 -2.17 37.44
CA SER A 445 40.80 -1.98 37.15
C SER A 445 40.50 -2.09 35.66
N ASP A 446 41.44 -1.66 34.81
CA ASP A 446 41.40 -1.87 33.36
C ASP A 446 42.06 -3.23 33.02
N PRO A 447 41.32 -4.21 32.46
CA PRO A 447 41.85 -5.54 32.15
C PRO A 447 42.99 -5.53 31.12
N THR A 448 43.16 -4.47 30.32
CA THR A 448 44.21 -4.37 29.28
C THR A 448 45.54 -3.81 29.80
N VAL A 449 45.51 -3.15 30.96
CA VAL A 449 46.66 -2.81 31.80
C VAL A 449 47.09 -4.03 32.64
N THR A 450 46.19 -5.00 32.80
CA THR A 450 46.39 -6.33 33.38
C THR A 450 46.89 -6.30 34.84
N ALA A 451 48.19 -6.30 35.10
CA ALA A 451 48.70 -6.41 36.48
C ALA A 451 50.11 -5.88 36.71
N TRP A 452 50.41 -5.54 37.97
CA TRP A 452 51.77 -5.54 38.50
C TRP A 452 51.99 -6.77 39.38
N TYR A 453 53.25 -7.22 39.48
CA TYR A 453 53.67 -8.26 40.40
C TYR A 453 55.09 -7.98 40.93
N ASN A 454 55.51 -8.72 41.95
CA ASN A 454 56.85 -8.63 42.50
C ASN A 454 57.69 -9.88 42.22
N ASP A 455 59.00 -9.71 42.26
CA ASP A 455 59.95 -10.78 42.54
C ASP A 455 60.92 -10.45 43.69
N TYR A 456 60.82 -9.23 44.25
CA TYR A 456 61.68 -8.72 45.33
C TYR A 456 63.19 -8.88 45.03
N PHE A 457 63.57 -8.72 43.77
CA PHE A 457 64.92 -8.92 43.21
C PHE A 457 65.38 -10.39 43.17
N THR A 458 64.46 -11.36 43.15
CA THR A 458 64.76 -12.79 43.04
C THR A 458 64.32 -13.37 41.68
N SER A 459 63.25 -14.16 41.64
CA SER A 459 62.54 -14.56 40.42
C SER A 459 61.08 -14.89 40.74
N THR A 460 60.20 -14.70 39.77
CA THR A 460 58.77 -15.03 39.87
C THR A 460 58.29 -15.59 38.53
N ASN A 461 57.38 -16.56 38.57
CA ASN A 461 56.80 -17.22 37.42
C ASN A 461 55.31 -17.50 37.70
N ILE A 462 54.44 -16.67 37.11
CA ILE A 462 52.98 -16.73 37.29
C ILE A 462 52.37 -17.17 35.96
N ASN A 463 51.70 -18.33 35.95
CA ASN A 463 50.87 -18.72 34.81
C ASN A 463 49.59 -17.89 34.80
N VAL A 464 49.25 -17.38 33.62
CA VAL A 464 48.01 -16.66 33.33
C VAL A 464 47.20 -17.51 32.35
N LYS A 465 45.89 -17.61 32.57
CA LYS A 465 44.93 -18.05 31.56
C LYS A 465 43.93 -16.93 31.30
N VAL A 466 43.56 -16.73 30.04
CA VAL A 466 42.63 -15.68 29.62
C VAL A 466 41.48 -16.30 28.81
N LYS A 467 40.25 -15.98 29.20
CA LYS A 467 39.02 -16.40 28.51
C LYS A 467 38.14 -15.20 28.22
N PHE A 468 37.62 -15.13 27.01
CA PHE A 468 36.75 -14.06 26.54
C PHE A 468 35.35 -14.61 26.26
N TYR A 469 34.32 -13.83 26.55
CA TYR A 469 32.94 -14.24 26.39
C TYR A 469 32.12 -13.17 25.68
N ASP A 470 31.13 -13.61 24.90
CA ASP A 470 30.19 -12.75 24.19
C ASP A 470 29.00 -12.33 25.06
N GLU A 471 28.05 -11.58 24.49
CA GLU A 471 26.87 -11.07 25.19
C GLU A 471 25.89 -12.18 25.59
N GLU A 472 25.95 -13.35 24.93
CA GLU A 472 25.22 -14.57 25.29
C GLU A 472 25.93 -15.38 26.39
N GLY A 473 27.09 -14.91 26.87
CA GLY A 473 27.89 -15.54 27.92
C GLY A 473 28.68 -16.78 27.46
N GLN A 474 28.77 -17.04 26.15
CA GLN A 474 29.48 -18.18 25.57
C GLN A 474 30.98 -17.88 25.44
N LEU A 475 31.82 -18.93 25.54
CA LEU A 475 33.26 -18.80 25.38
C LEU A 475 33.60 -18.50 23.91
N MET A 476 34.29 -17.39 23.65
CA MET A 476 34.65 -16.97 22.30
C MET A 476 35.90 -17.69 21.79
N ASN A 477 35.85 -18.16 20.55
CA ASN A 477 37.03 -18.64 19.84
C ASN A 477 37.75 -17.45 19.16
N LEU A 478 38.93 -17.11 19.67
CA LEU A 478 39.74 -15.96 19.21
C LEU A 478 40.91 -16.34 18.30
N THR A 479 40.93 -17.56 17.74
CA THR A 479 42.03 -18.04 16.88
C THR A 479 42.27 -17.10 15.69
N GLY A 480 43.54 -16.72 15.47
CA GLY A 480 43.96 -15.71 14.50
C GLY A 480 43.92 -14.26 15.01
N GLY A 481 43.45 -14.02 16.24
CA GLY A 481 43.61 -12.74 16.94
C GLY A 481 45.07 -12.50 17.35
N LEU A 482 45.51 -11.25 17.32
CA LEU A 482 46.87 -10.87 17.71
C LEU A 482 46.89 -10.19 19.07
N VAL A 483 47.87 -10.54 19.91
CA VAL A 483 48.13 -9.93 21.22
C VAL A 483 49.56 -9.40 21.29
N ASN A 484 49.75 -8.31 22.02
CA ASN A 484 51.02 -7.63 22.15
C ASN A 484 51.72 -8.07 23.44
N PHE A 485 52.97 -8.54 23.33
CA PHE A 485 53.86 -8.78 24.46
C PHE A 485 55.03 -7.80 24.37
N SER A 486 54.98 -6.70 25.12
CA SER A 486 55.95 -5.59 25.06
C SER A 486 56.52 -5.23 26.43
N SER A 487 57.43 -4.25 26.43
CA SER A 487 58.19 -3.84 27.63
C SER A 487 58.95 -5.00 28.27
N LEU A 488 59.41 -5.95 27.44
CA LEU A 488 60.22 -7.09 27.88
C LEU A 488 61.66 -6.61 28.07
N ASN A 489 61.90 -5.95 29.20
CA ASN A 489 63.19 -5.36 29.52
C ASN A 489 64.24 -6.43 29.86
N ARG A 490 65.48 -6.14 29.49
CA ARG A 490 66.68 -6.74 30.07
C ARG A 490 67.74 -5.69 30.33
N GLY A 491 68.34 -5.72 31.52
CA GLY A 491 69.34 -4.73 31.94
C GLY A 491 68.76 -3.46 32.59
N ASN A 492 67.45 -3.43 32.85
CA ASN A 492 66.73 -2.29 33.47
C ASN A 492 66.55 -2.46 34.98
N GLY A 493 67.33 -3.35 35.62
CA GLY A 493 67.24 -3.64 37.04
C GLY A 493 67.76 -2.50 37.93
N SER A 494 67.52 -2.61 39.24
CA SER A 494 68.00 -1.64 40.21
C SER A 494 69.54 -1.57 40.19
N GLY A 495 70.10 -0.45 39.72
CA GLY A 495 71.54 -0.18 39.74
C GLY A 495 72.20 -0.14 41.14
N VAL A 496 71.41 -0.35 42.20
CA VAL A 496 71.86 -0.49 43.60
C VAL A 496 71.97 -1.96 44.03
N ILE A 497 71.26 -2.89 43.37
CA ILE A 497 71.13 -4.30 43.75
C ILE A 497 71.71 -5.21 42.65
N ASP A 498 71.01 -5.33 41.53
CA ASP A 498 71.46 -6.01 40.32
C ASP A 498 70.79 -5.35 39.11
N LYS A 499 71.57 -5.13 38.06
CA LYS A 499 71.14 -4.43 36.85
C LYS A 499 70.69 -5.38 35.74
N ASP A 500 71.23 -6.61 35.67
CA ASP A 500 70.81 -7.62 34.66
C ASP A 500 69.51 -8.32 35.11
N ALA A 501 68.48 -7.52 35.37
CA ALA A 501 67.11 -7.97 35.48
C ALA A 501 66.61 -8.45 34.10
N ILE A 502 65.72 -9.45 34.11
CA ILE A 502 65.17 -10.07 32.91
C ILE A 502 63.66 -10.17 33.07
N GLU A 503 62.92 -9.62 32.11
CA GLU A 503 61.48 -9.79 31.98
C GLU A 503 61.17 -10.65 30.76
N SER A 504 60.26 -11.60 30.92
CA SER A 504 60.02 -12.66 29.95
C SER A 504 58.57 -13.13 29.94
N VAL A 505 58.10 -13.50 28.75
CA VAL A 505 56.92 -14.37 28.61
C VAL A 505 57.42 -15.79 28.42
N ARG A 506 56.78 -16.78 29.04
CA ARG A 506 57.17 -18.21 28.90
C ARG A 506 55.94 -19.08 28.66
N ASN A 507 56.12 -20.26 28.09
CA ASN A 507 55.05 -21.26 27.94
C ASN A 507 53.78 -20.71 27.25
N PHE A 508 53.91 -19.82 26.27
CA PHE A 508 52.75 -19.33 25.52
C PHE A 508 52.12 -20.50 24.73
N ASN A 509 50.80 -20.69 24.79
CA ASN A 509 50.11 -21.74 24.02
C ASN A 509 49.74 -21.32 22.58
N GLY A 510 49.96 -20.05 22.24
CA GLY A 510 49.86 -19.53 20.87
C GLY A 510 51.19 -19.53 20.12
N ARG A 511 51.21 -18.85 18.96
CA ARG A 511 52.38 -18.77 18.08
C ARG A 511 53.00 -17.38 18.14
N TYR A 512 54.29 -17.28 18.43
CA TYR A 512 54.99 -15.98 18.35
C TYR A 512 55.26 -15.58 16.90
N ILE A 513 55.11 -14.29 16.62
CA ILE A 513 55.47 -13.63 15.38
C ILE A 513 56.52 -12.56 15.71
N PRO A 514 57.80 -12.78 15.34
CA PRO A 514 58.86 -11.80 15.55
C PRO A 514 58.58 -10.48 14.84
N ILE A 515 58.91 -9.36 15.49
CA ILE A 515 58.99 -8.05 14.84
C ILE A 515 60.42 -7.87 14.32
N SER A 516 60.57 -7.53 13.03
CA SER A 516 61.88 -7.28 12.42
C SER A 516 62.60 -6.15 13.17
N GLY A 517 63.89 -6.36 13.49
CA GLY A 517 64.69 -5.42 14.29
C GLY A 517 64.52 -5.49 15.81
N SER A 518 63.54 -6.23 16.34
CA SER A 518 63.31 -6.34 17.80
C SER A 518 64.47 -7.08 18.52
N SER A 519 64.77 -6.62 19.73
CA SER A 519 65.71 -7.25 20.66
C SER A 519 65.20 -8.58 21.22
N ILE A 520 63.88 -8.80 21.20
CA ILE A 520 63.24 -10.00 21.76
C ILE A 520 63.43 -11.18 20.81
N LYS A 521 63.87 -12.32 21.35
CA LYS A 521 64.03 -13.59 20.65
C LYS A 521 63.14 -14.66 21.26
N ILE A 522 62.85 -15.68 20.47
CA ILE A 522 62.11 -16.87 20.91
C ILE A 522 63.13 -17.89 21.41
N HIS A 523 62.86 -18.45 22.58
CA HIS A 523 63.70 -19.39 23.33
C HIS A 523 62.94 -20.70 23.58
N GLU A 524 63.62 -21.67 24.19
CA GLU A 524 63.04 -22.96 24.57
C GLU A 524 61.75 -22.82 25.40
N ASN A 525 60.90 -23.87 25.35
CA ASN A 525 59.59 -23.91 26.00
C ASN A 525 58.65 -22.76 25.59
N ASN A 526 58.76 -22.32 24.33
CA ASN A 526 58.02 -21.19 23.76
C ASN A 526 58.08 -19.96 24.68
N SER A 527 59.30 -19.52 24.97
CA SER A 527 59.59 -18.33 25.78
C SER A 527 60.07 -17.18 24.93
N ALA A 528 59.89 -15.93 25.38
CA ALA A 528 60.34 -14.73 24.70
C ALA A 528 60.97 -13.72 25.66
N TYR A 529 62.22 -13.33 25.39
CA TYR A 529 63.00 -12.31 26.10
C TYR A 529 64.23 -11.89 25.28
N ALA A 530 65.02 -10.93 25.76
CA ALA A 530 66.23 -10.43 25.08
C ALA A 530 67.51 -11.22 25.45
N ASP A 531 68.31 -11.55 24.43
CA ASP A 531 69.57 -12.32 24.58
C ASP A 531 70.67 -11.54 25.32
N SER A 532 70.61 -10.21 25.27
CA SER A 532 71.50 -9.26 25.92
C SER A 532 70.70 -8.09 26.49
N SER A 533 71.37 -7.15 27.20
CA SER A 533 70.72 -5.92 27.64
C SER A 533 70.08 -5.17 26.47
N ASN A 534 68.82 -4.77 26.64
CA ASN A 534 68.11 -3.86 25.74
C ASN A 534 67.83 -2.50 26.41
N ALA A 535 68.37 -2.26 27.61
CA ALA A 535 68.13 -1.06 28.41
C ALA A 535 69.13 0.09 28.17
N GLU A 536 70.39 -0.21 27.85
CA GLU A 536 71.43 0.84 27.71
C GLU A 536 72.38 0.56 26.55
N ARG A 537 72.71 1.61 25.77
CA ARG A 537 73.66 1.56 24.65
C ARG A 537 75.07 1.15 25.10
N SER A 538 75.46 1.52 26.32
CA SER A 538 76.71 1.10 26.99
C SER A 538 76.82 -0.42 27.19
N LEU A 539 75.69 -1.12 27.23
CA LEU A 539 75.58 -2.57 27.42
C LEU A 539 75.20 -3.32 26.13
N GLY A 540 75.28 -2.65 24.98
CA GLY A 540 75.02 -3.22 23.65
C GLY A 540 73.61 -3.03 23.11
N ALA A 541 72.73 -2.29 23.80
CA ALA A 541 71.41 -1.97 23.25
C ALA A 541 71.48 -0.99 22.07
N ARG A 542 70.54 -1.09 21.13
CA ARG A 542 70.42 -0.15 20.00
C ARG A 542 69.90 1.24 20.42
N TRP A 543 69.15 1.28 21.51
CA TRP A 543 68.50 2.44 22.12
C TRP A 543 68.54 2.31 23.64
N ASP A 544 68.55 3.43 24.36
CA ASP A 544 68.36 3.45 25.80
C ASP A 544 66.85 3.28 26.14
N THR A 545 66.51 2.74 27.32
CA THR A 545 65.12 2.44 27.73
C THR A 545 64.15 3.59 27.49
N SER A 546 64.55 4.83 27.79
CA SER A 546 63.71 6.02 27.60
C SER A 546 63.39 6.36 26.14
N GLU A 547 64.17 5.87 25.18
CA GLU A 547 63.96 6.09 23.75
C GLU A 547 62.96 5.10 23.12
N TRP A 548 62.73 3.93 23.74
CA TRP A 548 61.90 2.86 23.18
C TRP A 548 60.79 2.39 24.12
N ASP A 549 61.04 2.27 25.42
CA ASP A 549 60.11 1.70 26.39
C ASP A 549 59.20 2.76 27.01
N THR A 550 58.50 3.48 26.15
CA THR A 550 57.45 4.42 26.52
C THR A 550 56.24 4.25 25.60
N THR A 551 55.05 4.51 26.12
CA THR A 551 53.79 4.28 25.38
C THR A 551 53.68 5.08 24.09
N SER A 552 54.36 6.24 24.01
CA SER A 552 54.41 7.14 22.86
C SER A 552 55.65 6.99 21.96
N SER A 553 56.61 6.12 22.28
CA SER A 553 57.82 5.97 21.47
C SER A 553 57.51 5.38 20.09
N PRO A 554 58.10 5.91 18.99
CA PRO A 554 58.06 5.26 17.67
C PRO A 554 58.87 3.95 17.62
N ASN A 555 59.72 3.68 18.62
CA ASN A 555 60.60 2.51 18.70
C ASN A 555 60.09 1.44 19.67
N LYS A 556 58.87 1.57 20.23
CA LYS A 556 58.29 0.65 21.22
C LYS A 556 58.12 -0.82 20.79
N TRP A 557 58.34 -1.11 19.51
CA TRP A 557 58.47 -2.46 18.97
C TRP A 557 59.81 -3.14 19.32
N TYR A 558 60.84 -2.38 19.71
CA TYR A 558 62.21 -2.89 19.93
C TYR A 558 62.32 -3.86 21.11
N GLY A 559 61.50 -3.72 22.15
CA GLY A 559 61.36 -4.70 23.23
C GLY A 559 60.02 -5.41 23.23
N ALA A 560 59.47 -5.69 22.04
CA ALA A 560 58.19 -6.36 21.87
C ALA A 560 58.25 -7.55 20.90
N ILE A 561 57.27 -8.45 21.06
CA ILE A 561 56.95 -9.56 20.17
C ILE A 561 55.42 -9.72 20.12
N VAL A 562 54.89 -10.22 19.00
CA VAL A 562 53.44 -10.45 18.85
C VAL A 562 53.12 -11.91 19.08
N GLY A 563 52.02 -12.20 19.76
CA GLY A 563 51.42 -13.53 19.85
C GLY A 563 50.20 -13.63 18.95
N GLU A 564 50.14 -14.67 18.11
CA GLU A 564 48.93 -15.11 17.42
C GLU A 564 48.21 -16.16 18.28
N ILE A 565 46.94 -15.92 18.57
CA ILE A 565 46.09 -16.82 19.34
C ILE A 565 45.74 -18.05 18.48
N THR A 566 45.84 -19.24 19.07
CA THR A 566 45.55 -20.53 18.42
C THR A 566 44.43 -21.33 19.11
N GLN A 567 43.99 -20.89 20.29
CA GLN A 567 43.06 -21.59 21.18
C GLN A 567 42.13 -20.60 21.90
N SER A 568 40.92 -21.04 22.29
CA SER A 568 39.92 -20.19 22.98
C SER A 568 40.26 -19.90 24.45
N GLU A 569 41.08 -20.73 25.09
CA GLU A 569 41.75 -20.41 26.36
C GLU A 569 43.19 -20.03 26.02
N ILE A 570 43.55 -18.77 26.21
CA ILE A 570 44.92 -18.28 26.00
C ILE A 570 45.70 -18.55 27.28
N SER A 571 46.92 -19.08 27.20
CA SER A 571 47.78 -19.24 28.36
C SER A 571 49.24 -18.89 28.06
N PHE A 572 49.86 -18.23 29.03
CA PHE A 572 51.27 -17.85 29.03
C PHE A 572 51.71 -17.64 30.48
N ASN A 573 53.01 -17.55 30.73
CA ASN A 573 53.55 -17.19 32.02
C ASN A 573 54.16 -15.79 31.97
N MET A 574 53.76 -14.95 32.93
CA MET A 574 54.47 -13.73 33.30
C MET A 574 55.66 -14.15 34.17
N ALA A 575 56.90 -13.92 33.72
CA ALA A 575 58.08 -14.33 34.46
C ALA A 575 59.18 -13.28 34.47
N SER A 576 59.71 -13.01 35.66
CA SER A 576 60.80 -12.07 35.89
C SER A 576 61.94 -12.69 36.68
N SER A 577 63.11 -12.07 36.58
CA SER A 577 64.21 -12.27 37.51
C SER A 577 64.89 -10.94 37.80
N LYS A 578 65.13 -10.69 39.09
CA LYS A 578 65.86 -9.52 39.61
C LYS A 578 65.26 -8.15 39.29
N SER A 579 63.98 -8.06 38.93
CA SER A 579 63.34 -6.78 38.58
C SER A 579 62.85 -5.97 39.79
N GLY A 580 62.54 -6.63 40.91
CA GLY A 580 61.94 -6.02 42.11
C GLY A 580 60.42 -5.93 42.00
N ASN A 581 59.94 -5.11 41.07
CA ASN A 581 58.54 -5.03 40.66
C ASN A 581 58.43 -4.95 39.13
N VAL A 582 57.41 -5.59 38.58
CA VAL A 582 57.20 -5.69 37.13
C VAL A 582 55.78 -5.34 36.78
N TRP A 583 55.61 -4.51 35.75
CA TRP A 583 54.33 -4.29 35.09
C TRP A 583 54.21 -5.25 33.92
N PHE A 584 53.03 -5.83 33.74
CA PHE A 584 52.73 -6.62 32.56
C PHE A 584 51.36 -6.23 32.01
N ALA A 585 51.30 -5.96 30.72
CA ALA A 585 50.07 -5.65 30.01
C ALA A 585 49.79 -6.73 28.97
N PHE A 586 48.56 -7.25 28.97
CA PHE A 586 48.03 -8.17 27.97
C PHE A 586 46.88 -7.48 27.24
N ASN A 587 47.12 -7.11 25.98
CA ASN A 587 46.18 -6.35 25.16
C ASN A 587 46.41 -6.62 23.66
N SER A 588 45.58 -6.02 22.81
CA SER A 588 45.68 -6.12 21.35
C SER A 588 46.33 -4.91 20.67
N ASP A 589 46.95 -4.00 21.43
CA ASP A 589 47.61 -2.80 20.91
C ASP A 589 49.01 -3.15 20.40
N ILE A 590 49.03 -3.73 19.20
CA ILE A 590 50.24 -4.25 18.55
C ILE A 590 51.25 -3.13 18.32
N ASN A 591 52.45 -3.27 18.91
CA ASN A 591 53.53 -2.29 18.74
C ASN A 591 54.20 -2.32 17.36
N ALA A 592 54.00 -3.38 16.56
CA ALA A 592 54.53 -3.48 15.20
C ALA A 592 53.87 -2.49 14.23
N ILE A 593 54.67 -1.94 13.32
CA ILE A 593 54.26 -0.96 12.31
C ILE A 593 53.41 -1.65 11.23
N GLY A 594 52.35 -0.96 10.80
CA GLY A 594 51.59 -1.35 9.60
C GLY A 594 50.78 -2.64 9.71
N VAL A 595 50.34 -3.02 10.92
CA VAL A 595 49.43 -4.16 11.14
C VAL A 595 47.99 -3.73 10.87
N PRO A 596 47.34 -4.16 9.76
CA PRO A 596 46.04 -3.64 9.38
C PRO A 596 44.90 -4.35 10.13
N THR A 597 43.91 -3.60 10.57
CA THR A 597 42.65 -4.15 11.11
C THR A 597 41.75 -4.64 9.98
N LYS A 598 41.25 -5.87 10.06
CA LYS A 598 40.30 -6.39 9.07
C LYS A 598 38.92 -5.74 9.27
N PRO A 599 38.34 -5.06 8.25
CA PRO A 599 37.00 -4.51 8.36
C PRO A 599 35.95 -5.64 8.36
N VAL A 600 34.82 -5.36 8.99
CA VAL A 600 33.72 -6.32 9.20
C VAL A 600 32.62 -6.00 8.20
N ALA A 601 32.12 -7.02 7.50
CA ALA A 601 31.03 -6.83 6.55
C ALA A 601 29.74 -6.50 7.30
N PRO A 602 28.96 -5.47 6.87
CA PRO A 602 27.67 -5.17 7.47
C PRO A 602 26.69 -6.31 7.21
N THR A 603 25.74 -6.50 8.13
CA THR A 603 24.69 -7.52 8.01
C THR A 603 23.44 -6.90 7.38
N ALA A 604 22.89 -7.53 6.35
CA ALA A 604 21.67 -7.06 5.69
C ALA A 604 20.46 -7.16 6.64
N PRO A 605 19.56 -6.15 6.67
CA PRO A 605 18.34 -6.23 7.48
C PRO A 605 17.40 -7.31 6.94
N THR A 606 16.75 -8.03 7.86
CA THR A 606 15.70 -9.00 7.51
C THR A 606 14.43 -8.27 7.06
N GLN A 607 13.84 -8.69 5.95
CA GLN A 607 12.58 -8.13 5.45
C GLN A 607 11.43 -8.44 6.41
N PRO A 608 10.54 -7.48 6.73
CA PRO A 608 9.40 -7.72 7.61
C PRO A 608 8.36 -8.61 6.92
N THR A 609 7.68 -9.44 7.71
CA THR A 609 6.45 -10.13 7.29
C THR A 609 5.25 -9.23 7.58
N TYR A 610 4.41 -8.97 6.57
CA TYR A 610 3.25 -8.09 6.72
C TYR A 610 2.03 -8.86 7.26
N GLU A 611 1.30 -8.22 8.18
CA GLU A 611 -0.01 -8.75 8.60
C GLU A 611 -1.03 -8.57 7.47
N SER A 612 -1.80 -9.62 7.18
CA SER A 612 -2.87 -9.59 6.17
C SER A 612 -4.12 -8.90 6.71
N GLU A 613 -4.77 -8.10 5.86
CA GLU A 613 -6.06 -7.48 6.18
C GLU A 613 -7.17 -8.52 6.38
N LYS A 614 -8.11 -8.24 7.29
CA LYS A 614 -9.28 -9.10 7.49
C LYS A 614 -10.32 -8.83 6.40
N PRO A 615 -10.95 -9.88 5.83
CA PRO A 615 -12.04 -9.70 4.87
C PRO A 615 -13.28 -9.09 5.55
N VAL A 616 -14.05 -8.32 4.79
CA VAL A 616 -15.35 -7.78 5.23
C VAL A 616 -16.42 -8.87 5.25
N GLU A 617 -17.36 -8.76 6.18
CA GLU A 617 -18.51 -9.65 6.31
C GLU A 617 -19.51 -9.40 5.15
N PRO A 618 -19.97 -10.44 4.42
CA PRO A 618 -20.84 -10.28 3.27
C PRO A 618 -22.19 -9.65 3.64
N ALA A 619 -22.77 -8.90 2.69
CA ALA A 619 -24.02 -8.19 2.92
C ALA A 619 -25.18 -9.16 3.25
N PRO A 620 -26.07 -8.83 4.21
CA PRO A 620 -27.28 -9.61 4.47
C PRO A 620 -28.16 -9.71 3.23
N VAL A 621 -28.77 -10.87 3.00
CA VAL A 621 -29.69 -11.09 1.88
C VAL A 621 -31.03 -10.39 2.17
N ALA A 622 -31.54 -9.62 1.21
CA ALA A 622 -32.81 -8.92 1.36
C ALA A 622 -34.00 -9.91 1.45
N PRO A 623 -34.94 -9.72 2.40
CA PRO A 623 -36.11 -10.58 2.52
C PRO A 623 -37.07 -10.36 1.33
N THR A 624 -37.78 -11.42 0.96
CA THR A 624 -38.86 -11.34 -0.03
C THR A 624 -40.17 -10.98 0.68
N TYR A 625 -40.82 -9.89 0.26
CA TYR A 625 -42.06 -9.41 0.89
C TYR A 625 -43.30 -10.18 0.42
N GLU A 626 -44.26 -10.40 1.31
CA GLU A 626 -45.59 -10.91 0.94
C GLU A 626 -46.36 -9.81 0.18
N ALA A 627 -47.01 -10.18 -0.92
CA ALA A 627 -47.81 -9.24 -1.71
C ALA A 627 -49.08 -8.81 -0.96
N GLU A 628 -49.38 -7.51 -0.94
CA GLU A 628 -50.62 -7.00 -0.34
C GLU A 628 -51.86 -7.56 -1.07
N PRO A 629 -52.94 -7.91 -0.34
CA PRO A 629 -54.17 -8.39 -0.96
C PRO A 629 -54.82 -7.31 -1.81
N THR A 630 -55.58 -7.70 -2.83
CA THR A 630 -56.36 -6.75 -3.65
C THR A 630 -57.68 -6.38 -2.96
N PRO A 631 -58.08 -5.09 -2.93
CA PRO A 631 -59.33 -4.67 -2.29
C PRO A 631 -60.56 -5.25 -3.00
N PRO A 632 -61.60 -5.67 -2.25
CA PRO A 632 -62.85 -6.15 -2.85
C PRO A 632 -63.58 -5.00 -3.55
N THR A 633 -64.14 -5.27 -4.72
CA THR A 633 -64.99 -4.33 -5.46
C THR A 633 -66.47 -4.49 -5.08
N PRO A 634 -67.24 -3.39 -4.91
CA PRO A 634 -68.68 -3.49 -4.66
C PRO A 634 -69.43 -4.10 -5.85
N THR A 635 -70.43 -4.94 -5.58
CA THR A 635 -71.42 -5.34 -6.59
C THR A 635 -72.35 -4.16 -6.87
N PRO A 636 -72.58 -3.75 -8.13
CA PRO A 636 -73.45 -2.61 -8.43
C PRO A 636 -74.90 -2.81 -7.97
N ASP A 637 -75.49 -1.77 -7.39
CA ASP A 637 -76.92 -1.74 -7.01
C ASP A 637 -77.83 -1.78 -8.24
N GLN A 638 -79.00 -2.41 -8.10
CA GLN A 638 -80.03 -2.41 -9.12
C GLN A 638 -80.85 -1.10 -9.06
N PRO A 639 -81.10 -0.41 -10.19
CA PRO A 639 -81.81 0.87 -10.19
C PRO A 639 -83.30 0.71 -9.84
N GLU A 640 -83.84 1.68 -9.08
CA GLU A 640 -85.27 1.70 -8.72
C GLU A 640 -86.18 1.99 -9.94
N PRO A 641 -87.42 1.47 -9.98
CA PRO A 641 -88.39 1.81 -11.03
C PRO A 641 -88.79 3.29 -11.00
N ASN A 642 -89.13 3.88 -12.15
CA ASN A 642 -89.62 5.26 -12.22
C ASN A 642 -91.10 5.37 -11.81
N LYS A 643 -91.43 6.41 -11.01
CA LYS A 643 -92.79 6.69 -10.54
C LYS A 643 -93.67 7.31 -11.65
N PRO A 644 -94.94 6.87 -11.84
CA PRO A 644 -95.87 7.51 -12.77
C PRO A 644 -96.19 8.97 -12.38
N VAL A 645 -96.26 9.85 -13.39
CA VAL A 645 -96.51 11.30 -13.24
C VAL A 645 -98.00 11.61 -13.51
N GLU A 646 -98.55 12.56 -12.77
CA GLU A 646 -99.95 12.99 -12.82
C GLU A 646 -100.24 13.88 -14.07
N PRO A 647 -101.34 13.65 -14.81
CA PRO A 647 -101.64 14.41 -16.03
C PRO A 647 -102.22 15.81 -15.75
N THR A 648 -101.94 16.76 -16.66
CA THR A 648 -102.36 18.16 -16.59
C THR A 648 -103.62 18.42 -17.44
N TYR A 649 -104.52 19.31 -17.00
CA TYR A 649 -105.79 19.64 -17.68
C TYR A 649 -105.68 20.94 -18.53
N GLU A 650 -106.39 21.00 -19.67
CA GLU A 650 -106.38 22.19 -20.56
C GLU A 650 -107.23 23.37 -20.04
N VAL A 651 -106.85 24.61 -20.43
CA VAL A 651 -107.37 25.90 -19.91
C VAL A 651 -107.97 26.77 -21.03
N LEU A 652 -108.96 27.62 -20.70
CA LEU A 652 -109.72 28.46 -21.66
C LEU A 652 -108.96 29.72 -22.16
N PRO A 653 -109.17 30.18 -23.42
CA PRO A 653 -108.48 31.33 -24.03
C PRO A 653 -109.11 32.72 -23.76
N THR A 654 -108.37 33.80 -24.08
CA THR A 654 -108.69 35.23 -23.81
C THR A 654 -108.74 36.15 -25.06
N PRO A 655 -109.40 37.33 -25.00
CA PRO A 655 -109.61 38.26 -26.14
C PRO A 655 -108.44 39.23 -26.49
N PRO A 656 -108.41 39.81 -27.72
CA PRO A 656 -107.35 40.72 -28.24
C PRO A 656 -107.52 42.23 -27.87
N ALA A 657 -106.50 43.08 -28.14
CA ALA A 657 -106.33 44.46 -27.62
C ALA A 657 -105.86 45.54 -28.64
N ASP A 658 -105.95 46.84 -28.26
CA ASP A 658 -105.85 48.07 -29.10
C ASP A 658 -104.43 48.49 -29.62
N PRO A 659 -104.31 49.29 -30.72
CA PRO A 659 -103.04 49.70 -31.38
C PRO A 659 -102.42 51.10 -31.02
N VAL A 660 -101.15 51.35 -31.40
CA VAL A 660 -100.30 52.54 -31.02
C VAL A 660 -99.49 53.13 -32.22
N TYR A 661 -99.13 54.44 -32.19
CA TYR A 661 -98.47 55.23 -33.27
C TYR A 661 -96.98 55.63 -33.02
N LYS A 662 -96.19 55.95 -34.06
CA LYS A 662 -94.72 56.26 -34.04
C LYS A 662 -94.35 57.78 -33.93
N LYS A 663 -93.11 58.08 -33.50
CA LYS A 663 -92.46 59.42 -33.40
C LYS A 663 -91.20 59.57 -34.29
N THR A 664 -90.74 60.80 -34.54
CA THR A 664 -89.57 61.17 -35.36
C THR A 664 -88.19 60.92 -34.70
N PRO A 665 -87.08 60.84 -35.46
CA PRO A 665 -85.76 60.41 -34.96
C PRO A 665 -84.93 61.55 -34.33
N PRO A 666 -84.03 61.25 -33.37
CA PRO A 666 -83.04 62.19 -32.85
C PRO A 666 -81.80 62.30 -33.77
N ALA A 667 -80.96 63.31 -33.51
CA ALA A 667 -79.72 63.60 -34.25
C ALA A 667 -78.73 62.41 -34.29
N PRO A 668 -77.84 62.32 -35.31
CA PRO A 668 -76.86 61.25 -35.39
C PRO A 668 -75.88 61.37 -34.23
N ALA A 669 -75.72 60.28 -33.48
CA ALA A 669 -74.79 60.23 -32.37
C ALA A 669 -73.34 60.29 -32.88
N VAL A 670 -72.48 61.05 -32.21
CA VAL A 670 -71.02 61.03 -32.45
C VAL A 670 -70.51 59.61 -32.20
N PRO A 671 -69.97 58.91 -33.21
CA PRO A 671 -69.47 57.56 -33.00
C PRO A 671 -68.15 57.58 -32.22
N THR A 672 -67.90 56.48 -31.52
CA THR A 672 -66.62 56.19 -30.90
C THR A 672 -65.91 55.11 -31.70
N VAL A 673 -64.70 55.37 -32.15
CA VAL A 673 -63.80 54.34 -32.70
C VAL A 673 -62.79 53.91 -31.64
N HIS A 674 -62.53 52.61 -31.61
CA HIS A 674 -61.64 51.97 -30.65
C HIS A 674 -60.38 51.48 -31.37
N TYR A 675 -59.23 51.56 -30.70
CA TYR A 675 -57.95 51.05 -31.21
C TYR A 675 -57.10 50.47 -30.07
N HIS A 676 -56.21 49.54 -30.37
CA HIS A 676 -55.26 48.99 -29.39
C HIS A 676 -53.87 48.80 -30.00
N TYR A 677 -52.85 48.89 -29.14
CA TYR A 677 -51.49 48.48 -29.48
C TYR A 677 -51.24 47.02 -29.10
N PHE A 678 -50.12 46.47 -29.60
CA PHE A 678 -49.62 45.15 -29.21
C PHE A 678 -48.31 45.22 -28.42
N LYS A 679 -48.08 44.18 -27.61
CA LYS A 679 -46.77 43.79 -27.08
C LYS A 679 -46.36 42.44 -27.64
N LEU A 680 -45.07 42.28 -27.94
CA LEU A 680 -44.44 41.03 -28.36
C LEU A 680 -43.04 40.98 -27.73
N ALA A 681 -42.63 39.80 -27.26
CA ALA A 681 -41.29 39.58 -26.73
C ALA A 681 -40.72 38.22 -27.18
N VAL A 682 -39.39 38.08 -27.12
CA VAL A 682 -38.66 36.88 -27.57
C VAL A 682 -37.67 36.42 -26.52
N GLN A 683 -37.49 35.11 -26.41
CA GLN A 683 -36.46 34.46 -25.59
C GLN A 683 -35.60 33.54 -26.48
N PRO A 684 -34.52 34.06 -27.12
CA PRO A 684 -33.65 33.25 -27.98
C PRO A 684 -33.08 32.04 -27.26
N GLN A 685 -33.38 30.84 -27.77
CA GLN A 685 -32.94 29.58 -27.16
C GLN A 685 -31.41 29.40 -27.27
N VAL A 686 -30.86 28.56 -26.39
CA VAL A 686 -29.42 28.24 -26.33
C VAL A 686 -29.19 26.73 -26.32
N ASN A 687 -28.12 26.29 -26.97
CA ASN A 687 -27.73 24.88 -27.02
C ASN A 687 -26.22 24.75 -26.78
N LYS A 688 -25.85 23.95 -25.79
CA LYS A 688 -24.46 23.52 -25.58
C LYS A 688 -24.24 22.21 -26.30
N GLU A 689 -23.16 22.14 -27.07
CA GLU A 689 -22.65 20.89 -27.65
C GLU A 689 -21.30 20.55 -27.02
N ILE A 690 -21.01 19.25 -26.90
CA ILE A 690 -19.73 18.71 -26.44
C ILE A 690 -19.11 17.86 -27.54
N LYS A 691 -17.83 18.09 -27.83
CA LYS A 691 -17.14 17.47 -28.97
C LYS A 691 -15.74 17.01 -28.60
N ASN A 692 -15.23 15.98 -29.29
CA ASN A 692 -13.82 15.60 -29.22
C ASN A 692 -12.95 16.50 -30.11
N ASN A 693 -11.64 16.23 -30.18
CA ASN A 693 -10.72 17.04 -30.98
C ASN A 693 -11.03 17.07 -32.49
N ASN A 694 -11.69 16.02 -33.02
CA ASN A 694 -12.14 15.92 -34.42
C ASN A 694 -13.58 16.44 -34.64
N ASP A 695 -14.13 17.18 -33.69
CA ASP A 695 -15.47 17.82 -33.74
C ASP A 695 -16.66 16.83 -33.80
N VAL A 696 -16.40 15.56 -33.49
CA VAL A 696 -17.41 14.50 -33.32
C VAL A 696 -18.15 14.70 -31.99
N ASP A 697 -19.47 14.52 -32.00
CA ASP A 697 -20.31 14.60 -30.81
C ASP A 697 -20.05 13.44 -29.83
N ILE A 698 -19.81 13.81 -28.58
CA ILE A 698 -19.49 12.92 -27.46
C ILE A 698 -20.46 13.05 -26.27
N ASP A 699 -21.63 13.69 -26.41
CA ASP A 699 -22.61 13.77 -25.32
C ASP A 699 -23.05 12.36 -24.89
N ARG A 700 -22.99 12.10 -23.57
CA ARG A 700 -23.33 10.82 -22.92
C ARG A 700 -22.56 9.63 -23.48
N THR A 701 -21.29 9.84 -23.80
CA THR A 701 -20.40 8.77 -24.26
C THR A 701 -19.10 8.71 -23.45
N LEU A 702 -18.11 7.98 -23.97
CA LEU A 702 -16.84 7.69 -23.34
C LEU A 702 -15.67 8.28 -24.15
N VAL A 703 -14.72 8.92 -23.48
CA VAL A 703 -13.42 9.34 -24.07
C VAL A 703 -12.28 9.08 -23.09
N ALA A 704 -11.09 8.75 -23.58
CA ALA A 704 -9.93 8.46 -22.75
C ALA A 704 -9.46 9.66 -21.92
N LYS A 705 -8.78 9.38 -20.79
CA LYS A 705 -8.05 10.38 -19.99
C LYS A 705 -7.06 11.15 -20.88
N GLN A 706 -6.93 12.46 -20.63
CA GLN A 706 -6.22 13.46 -21.44
C GLN A 706 -6.83 13.78 -22.83
N SER A 707 -8.02 13.26 -23.17
CA SER A 707 -8.69 13.66 -24.42
C SER A 707 -8.96 15.16 -24.44
N VAL A 708 -8.73 15.80 -25.59
CA VAL A 708 -9.20 17.17 -25.83
C VAL A 708 -10.73 17.13 -26.00
N VAL A 709 -11.41 17.84 -25.10
CA VAL A 709 -12.85 18.04 -25.11
C VAL A 709 -13.13 19.51 -25.41
N LYS A 710 -14.09 19.76 -26.29
CA LYS A 710 -14.52 21.10 -26.73
C LYS A 710 -15.98 21.32 -26.31
N PHE A 711 -16.30 22.48 -25.78
CA PHE A 711 -17.69 22.91 -25.55
C PHE A 711 -18.05 24.05 -26.50
N GLN A 712 -19.10 23.90 -27.31
CA GLN A 712 -19.61 24.96 -28.20
C GLN A 712 -20.86 25.58 -27.58
N LEU A 713 -20.87 26.91 -27.42
CA LEU A 713 -21.90 27.63 -26.68
C LEU A 713 -22.86 28.33 -27.65
N LYS A 714 -23.70 27.54 -28.34
CA LYS A 714 -24.54 28.04 -29.44
C LYS A 714 -25.78 28.75 -28.93
N THR A 715 -26.18 29.77 -29.67
CA THR A 715 -27.36 30.59 -29.40
C THR A 715 -28.22 30.63 -30.67
N ALA A 716 -29.53 30.80 -30.54
CA ALA A 716 -30.42 30.98 -31.68
C ALA A 716 -30.28 32.40 -32.28
N ASP A 717 -30.72 32.56 -33.53
CA ASP A 717 -30.77 33.84 -34.22
C ASP A 717 -31.53 34.90 -33.40
N LEU A 718 -31.01 36.13 -33.40
CA LEU A 718 -31.71 37.27 -32.80
C LEU A 718 -32.84 37.72 -33.74
N PRO A 719 -34.04 38.06 -33.22
CA PRO A 719 -35.23 38.33 -34.03
C PRO A 719 -35.18 39.68 -34.76
N ALA A 720 -36.04 39.86 -35.76
CA ALA A 720 -36.37 41.17 -36.30
C ALA A 720 -37.06 42.06 -35.24
N GLY A 721 -37.02 43.38 -35.43
CA GLY A 721 -37.64 44.36 -34.54
C GLY A 721 -37.03 44.45 -33.13
N ARG A 722 -35.87 43.81 -32.90
CA ARG A 722 -35.15 43.84 -31.62
C ARG A 722 -34.56 45.21 -31.31
N ASP A 723 -34.46 45.52 -30.03
CA ASP A 723 -33.62 46.60 -29.53
C ASP A 723 -32.14 46.41 -29.89
N LYS A 724 -31.40 47.52 -29.94
CA LYS A 724 -29.94 47.51 -30.09
C LYS A 724 -29.30 46.61 -29.03
N THR A 725 -28.54 45.61 -29.46
CA THR A 725 -27.75 44.75 -28.57
C THR A 725 -26.52 45.53 -28.06
N THR A 726 -26.53 45.87 -26.77
CA THR A 726 -25.46 46.62 -26.07
C THR A 726 -24.51 45.70 -25.30
N SER A 727 -25.01 44.54 -24.83
CA SER A 727 -24.17 43.48 -24.24
C SER A 727 -24.67 42.10 -24.68
N PHE A 728 -23.73 41.19 -24.91
CA PHE A 728 -23.99 39.79 -25.23
C PHE A 728 -22.87 38.96 -24.59
N VAL A 729 -23.20 38.27 -23.51
CA VAL A 729 -22.22 37.66 -22.58
C VAL A 729 -22.57 36.20 -22.34
N LEU A 730 -21.60 35.30 -22.45
CA LEU A 730 -21.75 33.87 -22.17
C LEU A 730 -20.83 33.50 -21.01
N ILE A 731 -21.39 32.86 -19.97
CA ILE A 731 -20.67 32.47 -18.74
C ILE A 731 -20.78 30.95 -18.57
N ASP A 732 -19.64 30.29 -18.44
CA ASP A 732 -19.50 28.83 -18.50
C ASP A 732 -18.65 28.34 -17.31
N PRO A 733 -19.29 27.91 -16.20
CA PRO A 733 -18.61 27.29 -15.07
C PRO A 733 -18.20 25.86 -15.43
N LEU A 734 -16.91 25.66 -15.67
CA LEU A 734 -16.36 24.42 -16.23
C LEU A 734 -16.33 23.30 -15.17
N PRO A 735 -16.52 22.04 -15.58
CA PRO A 735 -16.49 20.90 -14.66
C PRO A 735 -15.14 20.77 -13.96
N SER A 736 -15.16 20.33 -12.71
CA SER A 736 -13.95 19.96 -11.97
C SER A 736 -13.18 18.86 -12.71
N GLY A 737 -11.84 18.93 -12.68
CA GLY A 737 -10.95 18.03 -13.41
C GLY A 737 -10.84 18.28 -14.93
N TYR A 738 -11.52 19.29 -15.47
CA TYR A 738 -11.33 19.75 -16.85
C TYR A 738 -10.30 20.88 -16.86
N GLN A 739 -9.15 20.64 -17.51
CA GLN A 739 -8.08 21.62 -17.66
C GLN A 739 -8.38 22.57 -18.81
N PHE A 740 -8.74 23.81 -18.47
CA PHE A 740 -9.01 24.86 -19.44
C PHE A 740 -7.75 25.31 -20.20
N ASN A 741 -7.81 25.37 -21.54
CA ASN A 741 -6.77 25.92 -22.39
C ASN A 741 -7.19 27.29 -22.93
N LEU A 742 -6.69 28.36 -22.31
CA LEU A 742 -7.05 29.75 -22.65
C LEU A 742 -6.69 30.13 -24.09
N GLU A 743 -5.50 29.79 -24.56
CA GLU A 743 -5.03 30.22 -25.88
C GLU A 743 -5.73 29.46 -27.02
N ALA A 744 -5.94 28.15 -26.86
CA ALA A 744 -6.76 27.37 -27.80
C ALA A 744 -8.23 27.84 -27.80
N THR A 745 -8.78 28.20 -26.63
CA THR A 745 -10.13 28.77 -26.52
C THR A 745 -10.25 30.12 -27.23
N LYS A 746 -9.30 31.03 -27.05
CA LYS A 746 -9.26 32.32 -27.78
C LYS A 746 -9.22 32.09 -29.29
N ALA A 747 -8.34 31.20 -29.76
CA ALA A 747 -8.22 30.87 -31.18
C ALA A 747 -9.52 30.28 -31.76
N ALA A 748 -10.23 29.47 -30.98
CA ALA A 748 -11.52 28.86 -31.36
C ALA A 748 -12.76 29.74 -31.10
N SER A 749 -12.58 30.98 -30.61
CA SER A 749 -13.66 31.90 -30.23
C SER A 749 -13.51 33.31 -30.85
N PRO A 750 -13.31 33.44 -32.17
CA PRO A 750 -13.18 34.75 -32.82
C PRO A 750 -14.43 35.61 -32.60
N GLY A 751 -14.25 36.92 -32.42
CA GLY A 751 -15.33 37.85 -32.15
C GLY A 751 -15.77 37.96 -30.69
N PHE A 752 -15.12 37.24 -29.77
CA PHE A 752 -15.34 37.33 -28.33
C PHE A 752 -14.06 37.68 -27.55
N ASP A 753 -14.19 38.57 -26.57
CA ASP A 753 -13.18 38.76 -25.52
C ASP A 753 -13.33 37.63 -24.49
N VAL A 754 -12.24 36.90 -24.20
CA VAL A 754 -12.22 35.74 -23.31
C VAL A 754 -11.57 36.10 -21.97
N ALA A 755 -12.32 35.95 -20.88
CA ALA A 755 -11.82 36.05 -19.50
C ALA A 755 -12.03 34.71 -18.77
N TYR A 756 -11.13 34.37 -17.85
CA TYR A 756 -11.21 33.14 -17.07
C TYR A 756 -10.89 33.42 -15.60
N ASP A 757 -11.77 32.95 -14.71
CA ASP A 757 -11.57 32.94 -13.26
C ASP A 757 -11.18 31.54 -12.80
N ASN A 758 -9.95 31.43 -12.30
CA ASN A 758 -9.39 30.17 -11.82
C ASN A 758 -9.96 29.72 -10.46
N ALA A 759 -10.53 30.62 -9.65
CA ALA A 759 -11.07 30.26 -8.34
C ALA A 759 -12.40 29.50 -8.46
N THR A 760 -13.22 29.87 -9.45
CA THR A 760 -14.52 29.24 -9.74
C THR A 760 -14.49 28.28 -10.93
N ASN A 761 -13.33 28.14 -11.59
CA ASN A 761 -13.14 27.44 -12.88
C ASN A 761 -14.12 27.93 -13.97
N THR A 762 -14.38 29.25 -14.03
CA THR A 762 -15.42 29.83 -14.90
C THR A 762 -14.80 30.63 -16.02
N VAL A 763 -15.16 30.33 -17.27
CA VAL A 763 -14.81 31.13 -18.45
C VAL A 763 -15.98 32.04 -18.85
N THR A 764 -15.67 33.28 -19.21
CA THR A 764 -16.63 34.30 -19.65
C THR A 764 -16.23 34.82 -21.03
N PHE A 765 -17.19 34.84 -21.94
CA PHE A 765 -17.07 35.39 -23.28
C PHE A 765 -17.93 36.64 -23.40
N LYS A 766 -17.36 37.75 -23.89
CA LYS A 766 -18.10 38.98 -24.20
C LYS A 766 -18.00 39.28 -25.68
N ALA A 767 -19.13 39.49 -26.36
CA ALA A 767 -19.11 39.85 -27.77
C ALA A 767 -18.36 41.18 -27.97
N THR A 768 -17.36 41.18 -28.85
CA THR A 768 -16.57 42.39 -29.15
C THR A 768 -17.45 43.47 -29.79
N ALA A 769 -16.96 44.71 -29.81
CA ALA A 769 -17.64 45.83 -30.48
C ALA A 769 -17.94 45.54 -31.97
N ALA A 770 -17.11 44.76 -32.67
CA ALA A 770 -17.34 44.34 -34.06
C ALA A 770 -18.48 43.33 -34.19
N THR A 771 -18.55 42.36 -33.27
CA THR A 771 -19.66 41.39 -33.19
C THR A 771 -20.97 42.10 -32.85
N LEU A 772 -20.96 43.01 -31.88
CA LEU A 772 -22.12 43.83 -31.54
C LEU A 772 -22.54 44.75 -32.70
N ALA A 773 -21.59 45.31 -33.46
CA ALA A 773 -21.92 46.08 -34.66
C ALA A 773 -22.61 45.20 -35.72
N THR A 774 -22.15 43.94 -35.89
CA THR A 774 -22.78 42.96 -36.79
C THR A 774 -24.21 42.63 -36.35
N PHE A 775 -24.42 42.38 -35.04
CA PHE A 775 -25.75 42.13 -34.47
C PHE A 775 -26.69 43.35 -34.54
N ASN A 776 -26.17 44.56 -34.81
CA ASN A 776 -26.92 45.80 -34.90
C ASN A 776 -26.97 46.42 -36.32
N ALA A 777 -26.43 45.74 -37.33
CA ALA A 777 -26.29 46.29 -38.69
C ALA A 777 -27.66 46.54 -39.37
N ASP A 778 -28.62 45.65 -39.12
CA ASP A 778 -30.02 45.80 -39.53
C ASP A 778 -30.92 45.24 -38.41
N LEU A 779 -31.65 46.13 -37.72
CA LEU A 779 -32.59 45.74 -36.65
C LEU A 779 -33.95 45.29 -37.22
N THR A 780 -34.22 45.52 -38.50
CA THR A 780 -35.49 45.18 -39.16
C THR A 780 -35.55 43.73 -39.69
N LYS A 781 -34.47 42.97 -39.51
CA LYS A 781 -34.33 41.57 -39.92
C LYS A 781 -33.69 40.76 -38.81
N SER A 782 -33.95 39.46 -38.79
CA SER A 782 -33.21 38.53 -37.94
C SER A 782 -31.71 38.49 -38.29
N VAL A 783 -30.87 38.10 -37.33
CA VAL A 783 -29.42 37.97 -37.52
C VAL A 783 -28.88 36.72 -36.83
N THR A 784 -28.14 35.91 -37.58
CA THR A 784 -27.47 34.71 -37.07
C THR A 784 -26.32 35.07 -36.15
N THR A 785 -26.26 34.42 -35.00
CA THR A 785 -25.23 34.61 -33.99
C THR A 785 -23.98 33.78 -34.28
N ILE A 786 -22.81 34.32 -33.91
CA ILE A 786 -21.59 33.52 -33.76
C ILE A 786 -21.51 32.96 -32.34
N TYR A 787 -20.73 31.90 -32.13
CA TYR A 787 -20.57 31.24 -30.83
C TYR A 787 -19.09 31.03 -30.48
N PRO A 788 -18.72 31.11 -29.18
CA PRO A 788 -17.40 30.73 -28.71
C PRO A 788 -17.29 29.20 -28.53
N THR A 789 -16.05 28.71 -28.53
CA THR A 789 -15.71 27.30 -28.27
C THR A 789 -14.65 27.22 -27.17
N VAL A 790 -15.02 26.66 -26.01
CA VAL A 790 -14.08 26.31 -24.94
C VAL A 790 -13.28 25.09 -25.37
N VAL A 791 -11.96 25.10 -25.16
CA VAL A 791 -11.06 23.98 -25.42
C VAL A 791 -10.30 23.61 -24.14
N GLY A 792 -10.14 22.31 -23.87
CA GLY A 792 -9.46 21.82 -22.67
C GLY A 792 -9.33 20.29 -22.66
N GLN A 793 -8.81 19.74 -21.58
CA GLN A 793 -8.56 18.30 -21.42
C GLN A 793 -9.21 17.72 -20.16
N VAL A 794 -9.70 16.48 -20.26
CA VAL A 794 -10.22 15.73 -19.10
C VAL A 794 -9.09 14.99 -18.40
N LEU A 795 -8.86 15.26 -17.10
CA LEU A 795 -7.63 14.80 -16.42
C LEU A 795 -7.76 13.51 -15.61
N ASN A 796 -8.96 13.09 -15.20
CA ASN A 796 -9.14 12.01 -14.22
C ASN A 796 -9.70 10.74 -14.89
N ASP A 797 -9.35 9.57 -14.37
CA ASP A 797 -10.04 8.33 -14.70
C ASP A 797 -11.39 8.26 -13.97
N GLY A 798 -12.35 7.54 -14.54
CA GLY A 798 -13.65 7.25 -13.92
C GLY A 798 -14.55 8.47 -13.63
N ALA A 799 -14.33 9.58 -14.32
CA ALA A 799 -14.92 10.88 -14.02
C ALA A 799 -16.08 11.23 -14.98
N THR A 800 -17.02 12.07 -14.56
CA THR A 800 -18.13 12.55 -15.42
C THR A 800 -18.10 14.08 -15.51
N TYR A 801 -17.83 14.60 -16.70
CA TYR A 801 -17.64 16.01 -16.96
C TYR A 801 -18.93 16.66 -17.45
N LYS A 802 -19.81 17.02 -16.50
CA LYS A 802 -21.08 17.73 -16.78
C LYS A 802 -20.82 19.22 -16.99
N ASN A 803 -21.43 19.81 -18.02
CA ASN A 803 -21.28 21.24 -18.29
C ASN A 803 -22.55 21.89 -18.86
N ASN A 804 -22.84 23.13 -18.47
CA ASN A 804 -23.84 24.03 -19.08
C ASN A 804 -23.33 25.48 -19.11
N PHE A 805 -23.97 26.40 -19.81
CA PHE A 805 -23.58 27.83 -19.80
C PHE A 805 -24.80 28.74 -19.61
N THR A 806 -24.56 30.00 -19.26
CA THR A 806 -25.57 31.06 -19.16
C THR A 806 -25.30 32.11 -20.24
N LEU A 807 -26.31 32.44 -21.04
CA LEU A 807 -26.32 33.63 -21.91
C LEU A 807 -26.98 34.78 -21.15
N THR A 808 -26.44 35.99 -21.28
CA THR A 808 -27.08 37.25 -20.88
C THR A 808 -27.02 38.26 -22.03
N VAL A 809 -28.15 38.90 -22.33
CA VAL A 809 -28.29 39.92 -23.40
C VAL A 809 -28.84 41.21 -22.80
N ASN A 810 -28.16 42.33 -23.07
CA ASN A 810 -28.47 43.68 -22.58
C ASN A 810 -28.66 43.79 -21.05
N ASP A 811 -28.14 42.82 -20.29
CA ASP A 811 -28.39 42.61 -18.85
C ASP A 811 -29.88 42.50 -18.46
N ALA A 812 -30.76 42.31 -19.44
CA ALA A 812 -32.23 42.31 -19.31
C ALA A 812 -32.88 40.95 -19.64
N TYR A 813 -32.22 40.14 -20.46
CA TYR A 813 -32.59 38.75 -20.74
C TYR A 813 -31.45 37.81 -20.35
N GLY A 814 -31.76 36.69 -19.71
CA GLY A 814 -30.79 35.63 -19.46
C GLY A 814 -31.41 34.23 -19.54
N ILE A 815 -30.61 33.25 -19.98
CA ILE A 815 -31.04 31.85 -20.13
C ILE A 815 -29.88 30.88 -19.89
N LYS A 816 -30.17 29.75 -19.25
CA LYS A 816 -29.22 28.65 -19.01
C LYS A 816 -29.41 27.52 -20.01
N SER A 817 -28.32 26.99 -20.56
CA SER A 817 -28.35 25.91 -21.54
C SER A 817 -28.75 24.56 -20.95
N ASN A 818 -29.04 23.61 -21.84
CA ASN A 818 -28.97 22.19 -21.58
C ASN A 818 -27.63 21.79 -20.94
N ILE A 819 -27.64 20.68 -20.20
CA ILE A 819 -26.43 20.04 -19.66
C ILE A 819 -25.95 19.00 -20.67
N VAL A 820 -24.70 19.13 -21.10
CA VAL A 820 -23.95 18.08 -21.80
C VAL A 820 -23.00 17.38 -20.84
N ARG A 821 -22.58 16.16 -21.15
CA ARG A 821 -21.60 15.40 -20.36
C ARG A 821 -20.84 14.39 -21.18
N VAL A 822 -19.62 14.06 -20.75
CA VAL A 822 -18.87 12.87 -21.20
C VAL A 822 -18.24 12.21 -19.98
N THR A 823 -17.98 10.90 -20.05
CA THR A 823 -17.28 10.16 -19.00
C THR A 823 -15.93 9.64 -19.48
N THR A 824 -14.98 9.52 -18.55
CA THR A 824 -13.72 8.79 -18.77
C THR A 824 -13.83 7.34 -18.27
N PRO A 825 -13.16 6.39 -18.94
CA PRO A 825 -13.06 5.00 -18.48
C PRO A 825 -12.48 4.91 -17.06
N GLY A 826 -12.89 3.92 -16.28
CA GLY A 826 -12.51 3.77 -14.87
C GLY A 826 -13.66 3.87 -13.86
N LYS A 827 -14.94 3.84 -14.30
CA LYS A 827 -16.12 4.09 -13.47
C LYS A 827 -17.13 2.94 -13.51
N PRO A 828 -17.16 2.07 -12.47
CA PRO A 828 -18.23 1.08 -12.32
C PRO A 828 -19.62 1.73 -12.21
N ASN A 829 -20.64 1.04 -12.73
CA ASN A 829 -22.05 1.45 -12.70
C ASN A 829 -22.30 2.81 -13.40
N ASP A 830 -21.57 3.12 -14.47
CA ASP A 830 -21.83 4.29 -15.30
C ASP A 830 -23.15 4.12 -16.10
N PRO A 831 -24.18 4.97 -15.89
CA PRO A 831 -25.45 4.84 -16.59
C PRO A 831 -25.37 5.17 -18.09
N ASP A 832 -24.35 5.90 -18.53
CA ASP A 832 -24.16 6.21 -19.95
C ASP A 832 -23.38 5.11 -20.68
N ASN A 833 -22.49 4.41 -19.98
CA ASN A 833 -21.59 3.40 -20.55
C ASN A 833 -21.61 2.11 -19.68
N PRO A 834 -22.57 1.19 -19.88
CA PRO A 834 -22.78 0.03 -18.98
C PRO A 834 -21.61 -0.95 -18.87
N ASN A 835 -20.63 -0.89 -19.78
CA ASN A 835 -19.41 -1.69 -19.74
C ASN A 835 -18.26 -1.04 -18.95
N ASN A 836 -18.40 0.23 -18.56
CA ASN A 836 -17.38 0.96 -17.81
C ASN A 836 -17.21 0.37 -16.40
N ASN A 837 -15.96 0.08 -16.03
CA ASN A 837 -15.55 -0.49 -14.77
C ASN A 837 -14.17 0.08 -14.38
N TYR A 838 -13.44 -0.51 -13.42
CA TYR A 838 -12.07 -0.10 -13.11
C TYR A 838 -11.04 -0.72 -14.06
N ILE A 839 -10.29 0.12 -14.77
CA ILE A 839 -9.09 -0.27 -15.55
C ILE A 839 -8.09 -0.96 -14.62
N LYS A 840 -7.94 -2.28 -14.73
CA LYS A 840 -7.11 -3.07 -13.82
C LYS A 840 -6.35 -4.19 -14.57
N PRO A 841 -5.17 -3.90 -15.15
CA PRO A 841 -4.26 -4.94 -15.57
C PRO A 841 -3.99 -5.92 -14.43
N SER A 842 -3.84 -7.19 -14.74
CA SER A 842 -3.56 -8.22 -13.74
C SER A 842 -2.44 -9.15 -14.17
N LYS A 843 -1.77 -9.73 -13.18
CA LYS A 843 -0.65 -10.65 -13.37
C LYS A 843 -0.85 -11.85 -12.48
N VAL A 844 -0.67 -13.05 -13.03
CA VAL A 844 -0.66 -14.31 -12.28
C VAL A 844 0.47 -15.17 -12.82
N ASN A 845 1.17 -15.88 -11.95
CA ASN A 845 2.18 -16.84 -12.33
C ASN A 845 1.57 -18.24 -12.37
N LYS A 846 1.87 -19.01 -13.42
CA LYS A 846 1.41 -20.38 -13.58
C LYS A 846 2.58 -21.32 -13.84
N ASN A 847 2.40 -22.59 -13.50
CA ASN A 847 3.27 -23.65 -14.01
C ASN A 847 2.83 -24.08 -15.42
N LYS A 848 3.56 -25.03 -16.01
CA LYS A 848 3.32 -25.55 -17.37
C LYS A 848 1.91 -26.12 -17.57
N ASP A 849 1.28 -26.63 -16.52
CA ASP A 849 -0.06 -27.24 -16.54
C ASP A 849 -1.18 -26.21 -16.30
N GLY A 850 -0.83 -24.92 -16.15
CA GLY A 850 -1.77 -23.82 -15.94
C GLY A 850 -2.23 -23.64 -14.49
N VAL A 851 -1.64 -24.36 -13.54
CA VAL A 851 -1.92 -24.20 -12.10
C VAL A 851 -1.28 -22.91 -11.61
N VAL A 852 -2.01 -22.11 -10.83
CA VAL A 852 -1.49 -20.87 -10.22
C VAL A 852 -0.41 -21.20 -9.19
N ILE A 853 0.73 -20.52 -9.30
CA ILE A 853 1.91 -20.72 -8.44
C ILE A 853 2.35 -19.45 -7.70
N ASP A 854 1.52 -18.41 -7.66
CA ASP A 854 1.75 -17.21 -6.84
C ASP A 854 2.10 -17.59 -5.39
N GLY A 855 3.20 -17.05 -4.86
CA GLY A 855 3.68 -17.34 -3.51
C GLY A 855 4.24 -18.75 -3.29
N LYS A 856 4.25 -19.65 -4.30
CA LYS A 856 4.90 -20.96 -4.20
C LYS A 856 6.42 -20.85 -4.35
N THR A 857 7.11 -21.87 -3.84
CA THR A 857 8.55 -22.05 -4.06
C THR A 857 8.79 -22.53 -5.50
N VAL A 858 9.75 -21.92 -6.20
CA VAL A 858 10.09 -22.23 -7.60
C VAL A 858 11.53 -22.70 -7.67
N LEU A 859 11.76 -23.93 -8.17
CA LEU A 859 13.11 -24.47 -8.27
C LEU A 859 13.90 -23.73 -9.36
N ALA A 860 15.22 -23.65 -9.20
CA ALA A 860 16.05 -23.12 -10.27
C ALA A 860 15.92 -24.03 -11.52
N GLY A 861 15.85 -23.44 -12.72
CA GLY A 861 15.53 -24.14 -13.96
C GLY A 861 14.04 -24.31 -14.27
N SER A 862 13.14 -24.16 -13.29
CA SER A 862 11.68 -24.13 -13.51
C SER A 862 11.25 -22.89 -14.30
N THR A 863 10.09 -22.97 -14.96
CA THR A 863 9.56 -21.89 -15.82
C THR A 863 8.31 -21.27 -15.21
N ASN A 864 8.39 -19.96 -14.95
CA ASN A 864 7.26 -19.12 -14.57
C ASN A 864 6.48 -18.80 -15.85
N TYR A 865 5.28 -19.36 -16.03
CA TYR A 865 4.40 -19.02 -17.15
C TYR A 865 3.52 -17.84 -16.71
N TYR A 866 4.12 -16.64 -16.66
CA TYR A 866 3.38 -15.44 -16.31
C TYR A 866 2.28 -15.18 -17.34
N GLU A 867 1.06 -15.01 -16.84
CA GLU A 867 -0.13 -14.64 -17.60
C GLU A 867 -0.52 -13.21 -17.20
N LEU A 868 -0.47 -12.31 -18.18
CA LEU A 868 -0.73 -10.88 -18.03
C LEU A 868 -2.04 -10.55 -18.74
N THR A 869 -2.93 -9.82 -18.07
CA THR A 869 -4.19 -9.37 -18.65
C THR A 869 -4.10 -7.90 -19.03
N TRP A 870 -4.22 -7.60 -20.32
CA TRP A 870 -4.46 -6.26 -20.84
C TRP A 870 -5.96 -5.99 -20.77
N ASP A 871 -6.33 -5.10 -19.86
CA ASP A 871 -7.72 -4.84 -19.48
C ASP A 871 -8.30 -3.72 -20.34
N LEU A 872 -9.21 -4.06 -21.26
CA LEU A 872 -9.71 -3.17 -22.30
C LEU A 872 -11.25 -3.07 -22.33
N ASP A 873 -11.98 -3.91 -21.60
CA ASP A 873 -13.44 -4.04 -21.69
C ASP A 873 -14.19 -2.74 -21.35
N GLN A 874 -13.64 -1.93 -20.46
CA GLN A 874 -14.13 -0.60 -20.08
C GLN A 874 -14.05 0.43 -21.21
N TYR A 875 -13.19 0.24 -22.23
CA TYR A 875 -13.06 1.16 -23.37
C TYR A 875 -14.12 0.92 -24.46
N LYS A 876 -15.03 -0.02 -24.25
CA LYS A 876 -16.07 -0.36 -25.21
C LYS A 876 -16.95 0.84 -25.58
N GLY A 877 -17.00 1.16 -26.86
CA GLY A 877 -17.77 2.30 -27.39
C GLY A 877 -17.08 3.67 -27.25
N ASP A 878 -15.80 3.70 -26.87
CA ASP A 878 -14.98 4.92 -26.84
C ASP A 878 -15.08 5.75 -28.14
N LYS A 879 -15.01 7.08 -27.97
CA LYS A 879 -15.03 8.10 -29.03
C LYS A 879 -13.83 9.05 -28.96
N SER A 880 -12.69 8.59 -28.46
CA SER A 880 -11.44 9.35 -28.42
C SER A 880 -11.02 9.83 -29.82
N SER A 881 -10.33 10.97 -29.87
CA SER A 881 -9.89 11.58 -31.13
C SER A 881 -8.69 10.83 -31.74
N ALA A 882 -8.46 11.02 -33.03
CA ALA A 882 -7.37 10.36 -33.76
C ALA A 882 -5.98 10.65 -33.14
N ASP A 883 -5.73 11.87 -32.68
CA ASP A 883 -4.50 12.27 -31.97
C ASP A 883 -4.37 11.59 -30.59
N THR A 884 -5.48 11.30 -29.92
CA THR A 884 -5.50 10.58 -28.64
C THR A 884 -5.20 9.09 -28.86
N ILE A 885 -5.79 8.48 -29.88
CA ILE A 885 -5.52 7.09 -30.30
C ILE A 885 -4.07 6.91 -30.76
N GLN A 886 -3.52 7.90 -31.48
CA GLN A 886 -2.15 7.85 -32.01
C GLN A 886 -1.06 7.91 -30.93
N LYS A 887 -1.42 8.21 -29.66
CA LYS A 887 -0.51 8.06 -28.51
C LYS A 887 -0.12 6.59 -28.23
N GLY A 888 -0.83 5.63 -28.83
CA GLY A 888 -0.45 4.21 -28.83
C GLY A 888 -1.00 3.41 -27.66
N PHE A 889 -0.75 2.10 -27.76
CA PHE A 889 -1.14 1.07 -26.81
C PHE A 889 0.07 0.18 -26.56
N TYR A 890 0.50 0.10 -25.30
CA TYR A 890 1.67 -0.66 -24.89
C TYR A 890 1.37 -1.46 -23.62
N TYR A 891 2.02 -2.61 -23.45
CA TYR A 891 2.00 -3.38 -22.21
C TYR A 891 3.45 -3.67 -21.80
N VAL A 892 3.76 -3.65 -20.51
CA VAL A 892 5.13 -3.71 -19.97
C VAL A 892 5.21 -4.82 -18.93
N ASP A 893 6.26 -5.62 -18.97
CA ASP A 893 6.63 -6.60 -17.95
C ASP A 893 7.97 -6.17 -17.31
N ASP A 894 7.90 -5.70 -16.06
CA ASP A 894 9.04 -5.22 -15.28
C ASP A 894 9.55 -6.40 -14.45
N TYR A 895 10.36 -7.24 -15.10
CA TYR A 895 10.72 -8.57 -14.62
C TYR A 895 12.07 -8.56 -13.88
N PRO A 896 12.23 -9.38 -12.83
CA PRO A 896 13.45 -9.40 -12.02
C PRO A 896 14.59 -10.10 -12.77
N GLU A 897 15.37 -9.34 -13.53
CA GLU A 897 16.40 -9.91 -14.41
C GLU A 897 17.60 -10.48 -13.67
N GLU A 898 17.77 -10.18 -12.39
CA GLU A 898 18.75 -10.83 -11.52
C GLU A 898 18.38 -12.31 -11.25
N ALA A 899 17.08 -12.62 -11.23
CA ALA A 899 16.55 -13.95 -10.91
C ALA A 899 16.09 -14.75 -12.14
N LEU A 900 15.63 -14.09 -13.20
CA LEU A 900 14.92 -14.71 -14.33
C LEU A 900 15.58 -14.48 -15.70
N GLU A 901 15.32 -15.41 -16.63
CA GLU A 901 15.68 -15.31 -18.05
C GLU A 901 14.43 -15.48 -18.93
N LEU A 902 14.24 -14.57 -19.89
CA LEU A 902 13.07 -14.58 -20.78
C LEU A 902 13.08 -15.78 -21.75
N ARG A 903 11.92 -16.40 -21.96
CA ARG A 903 11.66 -17.39 -23.03
C ARG A 903 10.73 -16.79 -24.07
N GLN A 904 11.27 -15.82 -24.81
CA GLN A 904 10.56 -15.06 -25.85
C GLN A 904 10.00 -15.95 -26.96
N ASP A 905 10.67 -17.06 -27.26
CA ASP A 905 10.23 -18.11 -28.18
C ASP A 905 8.91 -18.78 -27.78
N LEU A 906 8.48 -18.61 -26.53
CA LEU A 906 7.24 -19.16 -25.98
C LEU A 906 6.18 -18.09 -25.68
N VAL A 907 6.42 -16.82 -26.02
CA VAL A 907 5.44 -15.74 -25.86
C VAL A 907 4.20 -16.00 -26.72
N LYS A 908 3.01 -15.83 -26.14
CA LYS A 908 1.72 -15.98 -26.84
C LYS A 908 0.77 -14.87 -26.42
N ILE A 909 0.07 -14.28 -27.38
CA ILE A 909 -0.94 -13.25 -27.13
C ILE A 909 -2.26 -13.72 -27.71
N THR A 910 -3.29 -13.81 -26.87
CA THR A 910 -4.64 -14.25 -27.27
C THR A 910 -5.69 -13.27 -26.78
N ASP A 911 -6.77 -13.10 -27.54
CA ASP A 911 -7.93 -12.31 -27.11
C ASP A 911 -8.79 -13.07 -26.07
N ALA A 912 -9.78 -12.39 -25.48
CA ALA A 912 -10.72 -12.99 -24.53
C ALA A 912 -11.59 -14.12 -25.12
N ASN A 913 -11.63 -14.27 -26.44
CA ASN A 913 -12.35 -15.35 -27.14
C ASN A 913 -11.44 -16.56 -27.43
N GLY A 914 -10.14 -16.46 -27.16
CA GLY A 914 -9.13 -17.49 -27.43
C GLY A 914 -8.50 -17.43 -28.83
N ASN A 915 -8.76 -16.38 -29.61
CA ASN A 915 -8.10 -16.15 -30.90
C ASN A 915 -6.67 -15.64 -30.68
N GLU A 916 -5.75 -15.98 -31.57
CA GLU A 916 -4.40 -15.40 -31.59
C GLU A 916 -4.43 -13.93 -32.03
N VAL A 917 -3.66 -13.08 -31.35
CA VAL A 917 -3.62 -11.62 -31.60
C VAL A 917 -2.48 -11.30 -32.56
N THR A 918 -2.79 -10.57 -33.63
CA THR A 918 -1.82 -10.05 -34.61
C THR A 918 -1.63 -8.54 -34.46
N GLY A 919 -0.49 -8.02 -34.90
CA GLY A 919 -0.21 -6.57 -34.87
C GLY A 919 0.25 -6.04 -33.51
N VAL A 920 0.85 -6.91 -32.69
CA VAL A 920 1.51 -6.55 -31.43
C VAL A 920 2.95 -7.11 -31.48
N SER A 921 3.96 -6.24 -31.56
CA SER A 921 5.37 -6.64 -31.42
C SER A 921 5.72 -6.89 -29.95
N VAL A 922 6.80 -7.65 -29.73
CA VAL A 922 7.42 -7.81 -28.41
C VAL A 922 8.92 -7.49 -28.51
N ASP A 923 9.38 -6.61 -27.64
CA ASP A 923 10.75 -6.14 -27.55
C ASP A 923 11.23 -6.21 -26.09
N ASN A 924 12.54 -6.24 -25.86
CA ASN A 924 13.13 -6.32 -24.53
C ASN A 924 14.37 -5.43 -24.42
N TYR A 925 14.50 -4.73 -23.31
CA TYR A 925 15.58 -3.78 -23.07
C TYR A 925 16.28 -4.09 -21.76
N THR A 926 17.61 -4.08 -21.76
CA THR A 926 18.43 -4.36 -20.56
C THR A 926 18.42 -3.21 -19.55
N SER A 927 18.02 -2.01 -19.96
CA SER A 927 17.75 -0.87 -19.09
C SER A 927 16.86 0.16 -19.80
N LEU A 928 16.29 1.11 -19.05
CA LEU A 928 15.53 2.22 -19.61
C LEU A 928 16.38 3.09 -20.57
N GLU A 929 17.67 3.23 -20.29
CA GLU A 929 18.61 4.01 -21.12
C GLU A 929 18.88 3.33 -22.47
N ALA A 930 18.84 1.99 -22.52
CA ALA A 930 19.02 1.19 -23.74
C ALA A 930 17.78 1.20 -24.66
N ALA A 931 16.60 1.60 -24.15
CA ALA A 931 15.37 1.66 -24.93
C ALA A 931 15.35 2.87 -25.91
N PRO A 932 14.69 2.74 -27.09
CA PRO A 932 14.48 3.84 -28.03
C PRO A 932 13.77 5.04 -27.40
N GLN A 933 14.01 6.25 -27.95
CA GLN A 933 13.40 7.49 -27.44
C GLN A 933 11.87 7.42 -27.37
N GLU A 934 11.21 6.79 -28.34
CA GLU A 934 9.74 6.55 -28.33
C GLU A 934 9.32 5.86 -27.02
N ILE A 935 9.98 4.76 -26.66
CA ILE A 935 9.66 3.97 -25.48
C ILE A 935 9.96 4.75 -24.20
N ARG A 936 11.09 5.46 -24.13
CA ARG A 936 11.44 6.31 -22.98
C ARG A 936 10.43 7.44 -22.77
N ASP A 937 9.96 8.07 -23.84
CA ASP A 937 8.94 9.12 -23.80
C ASP A 937 7.57 8.58 -23.36
N VAL A 938 7.17 7.41 -23.86
CA VAL A 938 5.90 6.75 -23.48
C VAL A 938 5.91 6.40 -22.00
N LEU A 939 6.96 5.70 -21.52
CA LEU A 939 7.09 5.33 -20.11
C LEU A 939 7.14 6.56 -19.20
N SER A 940 7.91 7.59 -19.58
CA SER A 940 8.02 8.83 -18.81
C SER A 940 6.69 9.59 -18.72
N LYS A 941 5.93 9.72 -19.81
CA LYS A 941 4.61 10.37 -19.82
C LYS A 941 3.56 9.55 -19.07
N ALA A 942 3.70 8.23 -19.06
CA ALA A 942 2.86 7.32 -18.27
C ALA A 942 3.27 7.27 -16.78
N GLY A 943 4.37 7.91 -16.37
CA GLY A 943 4.86 7.87 -14.99
C GLY A 943 5.47 6.53 -14.57
N ILE A 944 5.85 5.69 -15.53
CA ILE A 944 6.39 4.34 -15.30
C ILE A 944 7.91 4.39 -15.45
N ARG A 945 8.62 3.77 -14.51
CA ARG A 945 10.08 3.62 -14.54
C ARG A 945 10.46 2.19 -14.16
N PRO A 946 10.70 1.30 -15.13
CA PRO A 946 11.09 -0.08 -14.88
C PRO A 946 12.40 -0.18 -14.08
N LYS A 947 12.55 -1.26 -13.30
CA LYS A 947 13.74 -1.59 -12.52
C LYS A 947 14.65 -2.48 -13.36
N GLY A 948 15.81 -1.98 -13.78
CA GLY A 948 16.72 -2.79 -14.58
C GLY A 948 16.12 -3.13 -15.94
N ALA A 949 16.03 -4.41 -16.28
CA ALA A 949 15.56 -4.85 -17.59
C ALA A 949 14.04 -5.06 -17.64
N PHE A 950 13.44 -4.84 -18.80
CA PHE A 950 12.00 -4.99 -18.98
C PHE A 950 11.64 -5.46 -20.39
N GLN A 951 10.48 -6.08 -20.50
CA GLN A 951 9.86 -6.45 -21.76
C GLN A 951 8.72 -5.47 -22.07
N ILE A 952 8.53 -5.14 -23.34
CA ILE A 952 7.41 -4.32 -23.81
C ILE A 952 6.71 -5.00 -24.98
N PHE A 953 5.39 -4.92 -24.96
CA PHE A 953 4.49 -5.32 -26.03
C PHE A 953 3.90 -4.05 -26.62
N ARG A 954 3.91 -3.91 -27.94
CA ARG A 954 3.58 -2.66 -28.63
C ARG A 954 2.60 -2.92 -29.75
N ALA A 955 1.46 -2.23 -29.75
CA ALA A 955 0.56 -2.24 -30.90
C ALA A 955 1.27 -1.60 -32.12
N ASP A 956 1.48 -2.38 -33.18
CA ASP A 956 2.22 -1.96 -34.38
C ASP A 956 1.51 -0.80 -35.10
N ASN A 957 0.18 -0.90 -35.17
CA ASN A 957 -0.72 0.08 -35.73
C ASN A 957 -1.77 0.47 -34.68
N PRO A 958 -1.60 1.61 -33.97
CA PRO A 958 -2.53 2.04 -32.93
C PRO A 958 -3.98 2.16 -33.38
N ARG A 959 -4.24 2.51 -34.65
CA ARG A 959 -5.62 2.66 -35.16
C ARG A 959 -6.32 1.32 -35.32
N GLU A 960 -5.62 0.33 -35.87
CA GLU A 960 -6.15 -1.01 -36.12
C GLU A 960 -6.32 -1.80 -34.82
N PHE A 961 -5.35 -1.69 -33.90
CA PHE A 961 -5.49 -2.23 -32.54
C PHE A 961 -6.68 -1.60 -31.80
N TYR A 962 -6.85 -0.29 -31.91
CA TYR A 962 -7.97 0.43 -31.31
C TYR A 962 -9.33 -0.03 -31.85
N ASP A 963 -9.49 -0.10 -33.18
CA ASP A 963 -10.76 -0.52 -33.79
C ASP A 963 -11.07 -2.01 -33.54
N THR A 964 -10.05 -2.86 -33.35
CA THR A 964 -10.21 -4.31 -33.17
C THR A 964 -10.45 -4.73 -31.71
N TYR A 965 -9.71 -4.17 -30.75
CA TYR A 965 -9.69 -4.65 -29.36
C TYR A 965 -10.16 -3.60 -28.33
N VAL A 966 -9.74 -2.34 -28.49
CA VAL A 966 -10.00 -1.29 -27.48
C VAL A 966 -11.45 -0.81 -27.56
N LYS A 967 -11.89 -0.33 -28.72
CA LYS A 967 -13.25 0.18 -28.93
C LYS A 967 -14.33 -0.91 -28.84
N THR A 968 -13.96 -2.16 -29.08
CA THR A 968 -14.84 -3.34 -28.93
C THR A 968 -14.93 -3.83 -27.49
N GLY A 969 -13.93 -3.50 -26.66
CA GLY A 969 -13.83 -3.92 -25.27
C GLY A 969 -13.45 -5.39 -25.12
N ILE A 970 -12.36 -5.81 -25.77
CA ILE A 970 -11.88 -7.20 -25.77
C ILE A 970 -10.52 -7.25 -25.05
N ASN A 971 -10.50 -7.79 -23.83
CA ASN A 971 -9.28 -7.98 -23.05
C ASN A 971 -8.31 -8.92 -23.79
N LEU A 972 -7.01 -8.66 -23.64
CA LEU A 972 -5.96 -9.52 -24.17
C LEU A 972 -5.25 -10.26 -23.04
N LYS A 973 -4.76 -11.45 -23.35
CA LYS A 973 -4.02 -12.31 -22.45
C LYS A 973 -2.65 -12.60 -23.06
N ILE A 974 -1.61 -12.11 -22.41
CA ILE A 974 -0.21 -12.30 -22.79
C ILE A 974 0.36 -13.39 -21.87
N VAL A 975 0.85 -14.49 -22.44
CA VAL A 975 1.67 -15.46 -21.73
C VAL A 975 3.13 -15.13 -22.05
N SER A 976 3.93 -14.77 -21.04
CA SER A 976 5.36 -14.49 -21.18
C SER A 976 6.19 -15.39 -20.24
N PRO A 977 6.68 -16.55 -20.73
CA PRO A 977 7.38 -17.50 -19.88
C PRO A 977 8.80 -17.04 -19.52
N MET A 978 9.21 -17.28 -18.27
CA MET A 978 10.51 -16.85 -17.73
C MET A 978 11.13 -17.93 -16.84
N VAL A 979 12.37 -18.34 -17.14
CA VAL A 979 13.08 -19.43 -16.44
C VAL A 979 13.84 -18.88 -15.24
N VAL A 980 13.79 -19.57 -14.10
CA VAL A 980 14.61 -19.24 -12.92
C VAL A 980 16.08 -19.59 -13.17
N LYS A 981 16.98 -18.61 -13.00
CA LYS A 981 18.42 -18.78 -13.18
C LYS A 981 19.01 -19.84 -12.25
N LYS A 982 19.94 -20.66 -12.77
CA LYS A 982 20.61 -21.74 -12.00
C LYS A 982 21.30 -21.23 -10.73
N GLN A 983 21.85 -20.02 -10.78
CA GLN A 983 22.51 -19.32 -9.69
C GLN A 983 21.58 -19.10 -8.48
N MET A 984 20.29 -18.83 -8.71
CA MET A 984 19.31 -18.62 -7.64
C MET A 984 19.13 -19.86 -6.76
N GLY A 985 19.35 -21.06 -7.29
CA GLY A 985 19.32 -22.30 -6.49
C GLY A 985 20.52 -22.45 -5.54
N GLN A 986 21.61 -21.71 -5.77
CA GLN A 986 22.82 -21.73 -4.93
C GLN A 986 22.76 -20.68 -3.83
N THR A 987 22.16 -19.52 -4.12
CA THR A 987 21.97 -18.42 -3.16
C THR A 987 20.69 -18.59 -2.34
N GLY A 988 19.62 -19.10 -2.96
CA GLY A 988 18.25 -18.84 -2.55
C GLY A 988 17.85 -17.37 -2.82
N GLY A 989 16.59 -17.03 -2.55
CA GLY A 989 16.10 -15.66 -2.57
C GLY A 989 14.65 -15.55 -3.05
N SER A 990 14.01 -14.41 -2.80
CA SER A 990 12.71 -14.07 -3.40
C SER A 990 12.90 -13.23 -4.66
N TYR A 991 11.94 -13.30 -5.57
CA TYR A 991 11.86 -12.41 -6.73
C TYR A 991 10.39 -11.97 -6.90
N GLU A 992 10.21 -10.73 -7.32
CA GLU A 992 8.90 -10.12 -7.57
C GLU A 992 8.79 -9.70 -9.02
N ASN A 993 7.61 -9.85 -9.63
CA ASN A 993 7.38 -9.41 -11.00
C ASN A 993 6.09 -8.57 -11.06
N GLN A 994 6.13 -7.44 -11.76
CA GLN A 994 5.01 -6.52 -11.97
C GLN A 994 4.80 -6.25 -13.47
N ALA A 995 3.60 -5.83 -13.85
CA ALA A 995 3.29 -5.41 -15.20
C ALA A 995 2.55 -4.07 -15.22
N TYR A 996 2.48 -3.46 -16.39
CA TYR A 996 1.76 -2.21 -16.62
C TYR A 996 1.07 -2.23 -17.99
N GLN A 997 -0.14 -1.67 -18.11
CA GLN A 997 -0.69 -1.30 -19.41
C GLN A 997 -0.63 0.21 -19.61
N ILE A 998 -0.48 0.65 -20.86
CA ILE A 998 -0.37 2.04 -21.25
C ILE A 998 -1.29 2.29 -22.44
N ASP A 999 -2.47 2.83 -22.17
CA ASP A 999 -3.51 3.08 -23.18
C ASP A 999 -3.69 4.58 -23.40
N PHE A 1000 -3.62 5.02 -24.65
CA PHE A 1000 -3.67 6.44 -25.01
C PHE A 1000 -2.59 7.28 -24.26
N GLY A 1001 -1.46 6.65 -23.92
CA GLY A 1001 -0.38 7.24 -23.12
C GLY A 1001 -0.64 7.34 -21.61
N ASN A 1002 -1.69 6.71 -21.08
CA ASN A 1002 -2.02 6.68 -19.65
C ASN A 1002 -1.59 5.34 -19.03
N GLY A 1003 -0.76 5.37 -17.97
CA GLY A 1003 -0.24 4.17 -17.33
C GLY A 1003 -1.12 3.61 -16.21
N TYR A 1004 -1.26 2.29 -16.17
CA TYR A 1004 -1.96 1.55 -15.13
C TYR A 1004 -1.12 0.34 -14.70
N ALA A 1005 -0.94 0.11 -13.40
CA ALA A 1005 -0.08 -0.93 -12.83
C ALA A 1005 -0.85 -2.18 -12.41
N SER A 1006 -0.29 -3.36 -12.66
CA SER A 1006 -0.84 -4.64 -12.18
C SER A 1006 -0.54 -4.86 -10.70
N ASN A 1007 -1.18 -5.90 -10.13
CA ASN A 1007 -0.68 -6.51 -8.91
C ASN A 1007 0.75 -7.06 -9.11
N ILE A 1008 1.52 -7.09 -8.03
CA ILE A 1008 2.85 -7.71 -7.97
C ILE A 1008 2.65 -9.21 -7.67
N VAL A 1009 3.39 -10.07 -8.36
CA VAL A 1009 3.46 -11.51 -8.04
C VAL A 1009 4.83 -11.85 -7.48
N ILE A 1010 4.87 -12.51 -6.34
CA ILE A 1010 6.11 -12.85 -5.61
C ILE A 1010 6.28 -14.37 -5.57
N ASN A 1011 7.50 -14.83 -5.81
CA ASN A 1011 7.91 -16.23 -5.67
C ASN A 1011 9.29 -16.31 -4.98
N ASN A 1012 9.66 -17.49 -4.49
CA ASN A 1012 10.96 -17.72 -3.86
C ASN A 1012 11.68 -18.94 -4.43
N VAL A 1013 13.00 -18.85 -4.55
CA VAL A 1013 13.89 -19.95 -4.95
C VAL A 1013 14.51 -20.56 -3.71
N PRO A 1014 14.45 -21.90 -3.52
CA PRO A 1014 15.07 -22.53 -2.37
C PRO A 1014 16.57 -22.71 -2.61
N LYS A 1015 17.37 -22.49 -1.57
CA LYS A 1015 18.79 -22.83 -1.59
C LYS A 1015 18.98 -24.35 -1.48
N ILE A 1016 19.37 -24.98 -2.57
CA ILE A 1016 19.66 -26.42 -2.62
C ILE A 1016 21.10 -26.62 -2.17
N ASN A 1017 21.28 -27.17 -0.96
CA ASN A 1017 22.58 -27.30 -0.30
C ASN A 1017 22.87 -28.77 0.09
N PRO A 1018 23.29 -29.61 -0.85
CA PRO A 1018 23.67 -31.00 -0.57
C PRO A 1018 24.88 -31.08 0.37
N LYS A 1019 24.93 -32.13 1.20
CA LYS A 1019 26.02 -32.37 2.15
C LYS A 1019 26.60 -33.77 1.98
N LYS A 1020 27.90 -33.91 2.22
CA LYS A 1020 28.62 -35.17 2.20
C LYS A 1020 29.23 -35.43 3.57
N ASP A 1021 28.94 -36.58 4.14
CA ASP A 1021 29.55 -37.09 5.37
C ASP A 1021 30.24 -38.43 5.09
N VAL A 1022 31.07 -38.88 6.02
CA VAL A 1022 31.68 -40.23 5.99
C VAL A 1022 31.22 -40.99 7.22
N THR A 1023 30.68 -42.20 7.04
CA THR A 1023 30.09 -43.00 8.13
C THR A 1023 30.66 -44.42 8.18
N LEU A 1024 30.66 -45.03 9.37
CA LEU A 1024 31.04 -46.45 9.55
C LEU A 1024 29.81 -47.38 9.60
N THR A 1025 28.61 -46.81 9.61
CA THR A 1025 27.31 -47.51 9.69
C THR A 1025 26.43 -47.15 8.50
N LEU A 1026 25.39 -47.96 8.28
CA LEU A 1026 24.33 -47.73 7.28
C LEU A 1026 23.02 -47.21 7.92
N ASP A 1027 23.08 -46.78 9.19
CA ASP A 1027 21.90 -46.34 9.94
C ASP A 1027 21.60 -44.86 9.63
N PRO A 1028 20.43 -44.50 9.07
CA PRO A 1028 20.05 -43.11 8.81
C PRO A 1028 19.86 -42.29 10.10
N ALA A 1029 19.64 -42.93 11.26
CA ALA A 1029 19.56 -42.29 12.56
C ALA A 1029 20.95 -42.03 13.20
N ASP A 1030 22.01 -42.69 12.73
CA ASP A 1030 23.37 -42.42 13.18
C ASP A 1030 23.84 -41.04 12.66
N THR A 1031 24.32 -40.20 13.57
CA THR A 1031 24.81 -38.85 13.28
C THR A 1031 26.34 -38.76 13.29
N ASN A 1032 27.04 -39.88 13.51
CA ASN A 1032 28.51 -39.92 13.49
C ASN A 1032 29.05 -39.63 12.08
N ASN A 1033 29.89 -38.60 11.98
CA ASN A 1033 30.67 -38.28 10.79
C ASN A 1033 32.17 -38.43 11.10
N VAL A 1034 32.89 -39.21 10.29
CA VAL A 1034 34.35 -39.44 10.40
C VAL A 1034 35.16 -38.64 9.36
N ASP A 1035 34.55 -37.61 8.76
CA ASP A 1035 35.29 -36.59 8.01
C ASP A 1035 36.39 -35.93 8.86
N GLY A 1036 37.53 -35.63 8.22
CA GLY A 1036 38.77 -35.21 8.87
C GLY A 1036 39.50 -36.30 9.66
N GLN A 1037 38.88 -37.47 9.89
CA GLN A 1037 39.45 -38.54 10.74
C GLN A 1037 40.21 -39.60 9.92
N THR A 1038 40.68 -40.62 10.65
CA THR A 1038 41.50 -41.70 10.13
C THR A 1038 40.66 -42.94 9.86
N ILE A 1039 40.66 -43.43 8.61
CA ILE A 1039 40.06 -44.72 8.24
C ILE A 1039 41.18 -45.77 8.13
N PRO A 1040 41.16 -46.86 8.91
CA PRO A 1040 42.17 -47.91 8.80
C PRO A 1040 42.14 -48.61 7.43
N LEU A 1041 43.30 -49.07 6.95
CA LEU A 1041 43.41 -49.79 5.68
C LEU A 1041 42.52 -51.06 5.68
N ASN A 1042 41.86 -51.33 4.55
CA ASN A 1042 40.84 -52.38 4.35
C ASN A 1042 39.50 -52.20 5.09
N THR A 1043 39.28 -51.10 5.82
CA THR A 1043 37.98 -50.82 6.45
C THR A 1043 36.91 -50.62 5.39
N VAL A 1044 35.74 -51.23 5.61
CA VAL A 1044 34.50 -50.92 4.86
C VAL A 1044 33.79 -49.79 5.59
N PHE A 1045 33.43 -48.75 4.84
CA PHE A 1045 32.77 -47.54 5.33
C PHE A 1045 31.75 -47.08 4.27
N ASN A 1046 31.02 -46.00 4.52
CA ASN A 1046 30.10 -45.43 3.54
C ASN A 1046 30.34 -43.93 3.36
N TYR A 1047 30.25 -43.43 2.13
CA TYR A 1047 29.97 -42.02 1.91
C TYR A 1047 28.46 -41.81 2.03
N ARG A 1048 28.06 -40.87 2.89
CA ARG A 1048 26.66 -40.46 3.08
C ARG A 1048 26.42 -39.19 2.28
N LEU A 1049 25.69 -39.33 1.19
CA LEU A 1049 25.37 -38.28 0.23
C LEU A 1049 23.98 -37.74 0.59
N ILE A 1050 23.92 -36.69 1.41
CA ILE A 1050 22.67 -36.08 1.86
C ILE A 1050 22.22 -35.07 0.81
N GLY A 1051 21.17 -35.39 0.07
CA GLY A 1051 20.67 -34.57 -1.03
C GLY A 1051 20.09 -33.23 -0.55
N GLY A 1052 19.93 -32.28 -1.47
CA GLY A 1052 19.33 -30.99 -1.15
C GLY A 1052 17.84 -31.09 -0.80
N ILE A 1053 17.37 -30.19 0.07
CA ILE A 1053 15.97 -30.11 0.48
C ILE A 1053 15.16 -29.40 -0.60
N ILE A 1054 14.12 -30.04 -1.10
CA ILE A 1054 13.02 -29.39 -1.82
C ILE A 1054 11.91 -29.09 -0.79
N PRO A 1055 11.56 -27.81 -0.56
CA PRO A 1055 10.49 -27.45 0.37
C PRO A 1055 9.10 -27.94 -0.06
N SER A 1056 8.17 -27.96 0.88
CA SER A 1056 6.73 -28.04 0.61
C SER A 1056 6.23 -26.83 -0.19
N ASN A 1057 5.06 -26.95 -0.81
CA ASN A 1057 4.42 -25.87 -1.58
C ASN A 1057 5.32 -25.35 -2.72
N HIS A 1058 5.94 -26.27 -3.47
CA HIS A 1058 6.71 -25.95 -4.67
C HIS A 1058 5.83 -25.98 -5.94
N SER A 1059 6.35 -25.45 -7.05
CA SER A 1059 5.54 -25.07 -8.24
C SER A 1059 5.42 -26.12 -9.34
N GLU A 1060 6.42 -26.99 -9.51
CA GLU A 1060 6.52 -27.95 -10.60
C GLU A 1060 6.86 -29.35 -10.07
N GLU A 1061 6.48 -30.39 -10.79
CA GLU A 1061 6.81 -31.77 -10.43
C GLU A 1061 8.32 -32.02 -10.36
N LEU A 1062 8.72 -32.94 -9.48
CA LEU A 1062 10.06 -33.52 -9.53
C LEU A 1062 10.10 -34.54 -10.67
N PHE A 1063 11.12 -34.44 -11.52
CA PHE A 1063 11.39 -35.39 -12.60
C PHE A 1063 12.83 -35.91 -12.59
N GLU A 1064 13.76 -35.19 -11.96
CA GLU A 1064 15.13 -35.65 -11.76
C GLU A 1064 15.59 -35.36 -10.32
N TYR A 1065 16.10 -36.39 -9.65
CA TYR A 1065 16.85 -36.26 -8.39
C TYR A 1065 17.93 -37.33 -8.39
N SER A 1066 19.21 -36.92 -8.42
CA SER A 1066 20.34 -37.85 -8.52
C SER A 1066 21.52 -37.46 -7.64
N PHE A 1067 22.36 -38.44 -7.34
CA PHE A 1067 23.62 -38.29 -6.59
C PHE A 1067 24.73 -38.84 -7.48
N SER A 1068 25.58 -37.97 -8.01
CA SER A 1068 26.75 -38.35 -8.80
C SER A 1068 28.02 -38.18 -7.97
N ASP A 1069 28.66 -39.29 -7.62
CA ASP A 1069 29.87 -39.37 -6.83
C ASP A 1069 31.05 -39.72 -7.75
N ASP A 1070 32.08 -38.87 -7.77
CA ASP A 1070 33.34 -39.09 -8.50
C ASP A 1070 34.43 -39.32 -7.45
N TYR A 1071 34.61 -40.59 -7.06
CA TYR A 1071 35.44 -40.98 -5.93
C TYR A 1071 36.86 -41.35 -6.39
N ASP A 1072 37.85 -41.02 -5.56
CA ASP A 1072 39.25 -41.40 -5.81
C ASP A 1072 39.41 -42.92 -5.72
N GLN A 1073 39.35 -43.59 -6.88
CA GLN A 1073 39.49 -45.03 -7.03
C GLN A 1073 40.90 -45.56 -6.73
N THR A 1074 41.89 -44.67 -6.49
CA THR A 1074 43.20 -45.08 -5.99
C THR A 1074 43.17 -45.36 -4.48
N GLY A 1075 42.29 -44.67 -3.74
CA GLY A 1075 42.09 -44.81 -2.30
C GLY A 1075 40.91 -45.68 -1.91
N ASP A 1076 39.80 -45.53 -2.62
CA ASP A 1076 38.49 -46.04 -2.21
C ASP A 1076 37.82 -46.87 -3.31
N GLN A 1077 37.53 -48.12 -2.97
CA GLN A 1077 36.90 -49.08 -3.87
C GLN A 1077 35.41 -49.19 -3.56
N TYR A 1078 34.55 -48.83 -4.51
CA TYR A 1078 33.12 -49.10 -4.43
C TYR A 1078 32.84 -50.61 -4.32
N THR A 1079 32.03 -51.03 -3.34
CA THR A 1079 31.80 -52.45 -3.05
C THR A 1079 30.69 -53.09 -3.88
N GLY A 1080 30.00 -52.31 -4.72
CA GLY A 1080 28.78 -52.76 -5.42
C GLY A 1080 27.51 -52.62 -4.58
N GLN A 1081 27.58 -52.02 -3.38
CA GLN A 1081 26.42 -51.83 -2.51
C GLN A 1081 26.11 -50.35 -2.28
N TYR A 1082 24.84 -49.98 -2.42
CA TYR A 1082 24.33 -48.69 -1.98
C TYR A 1082 22.93 -48.85 -1.37
N LYS A 1083 22.52 -47.86 -0.58
CA LYS A 1083 21.14 -47.71 -0.09
C LYS A 1083 20.71 -46.26 -0.18
N VAL A 1084 19.41 -46.02 -0.29
CA VAL A 1084 18.81 -44.68 -0.30
C VAL A 1084 17.68 -44.64 0.72
N PHE A 1085 17.63 -43.57 1.51
CA PHE A 1085 16.62 -43.37 2.55
C PHE A 1085 15.91 -42.03 2.40
N ALA A 1086 14.64 -41.98 2.79
CA ALA A 1086 13.91 -40.73 2.97
C ALA A 1086 14.54 -39.93 4.13
N LYS A 1087 14.87 -38.66 3.92
CA LYS A 1087 15.39 -37.80 5.01
C LYS A 1087 14.29 -37.08 5.77
N ILE A 1088 13.17 -36.83 5.10
CA ILE A 1088 11.98 -36.17 5.65
C ILE A 1088 10.73 -36.95 5.24
N ASP A 1089 9.64 -36.73 5.96
CA ASP A 1089 8.32 -37.22 5.56
C ASP A 1089 7.94 -36.62 4.20
N MET A 1090 7.46 -37.46 3.28
CA MET A 1090 7.00 -37.03 1.95
C MET A 1090 5.64 -37.65 1.62
N THR A 1091 4.78 -36.84 1.00
CA THR A 1091 3.40 -37.20 0.65
C THR A 1091 3.26 -37.34 -0.86
N LEU A 1092 2.76 -38.47 -1.31
CA LEU A 1092 2.45 -38.74 -2.72
C LEU A 1092 1.09 -38.14 -3.10
N LYS A 1093 0.83 -37.98 -4.40
CA LYS A 1093 -0.42 -37.42 -4.94
C LYS A 1093 -1.67 -38.22 -4.58
N ASP A 1094 -1.53 -39.51 -4.24
CA ASP A 1094 -2.63 -40.37 -3.76
C ASP A 1094 -2.90 -40.23 -2.24
N GLY A 1095 -2.12 -39.39 -1.54
CA GLY A 1095 -2.19 -39.21 -0.09
C GLY A 1095 -1.31 -40.17 0.73
N THR A 1096 -0.59 -41.09 0.08
CA THR A 1096 0.36 -41.99 0.78
C THR A 1096 1.50 -41.17 1.38
N VAL A 1097 1.80 -41.39 2.67
CA VAL A 1097 2.93 -40.76 3.36
C VAL A 1097 4.05 -41.78 3.54
N ILE A 1098 5.22 -41.47 2.97
CA ILE A 1098 6.49 -42.14 3.24
C ILE A 1098 7.17 -41.39 4.38
N LYS A 1099 7.72 -42.10 5.37
CA LYS A 1099 8.30 -41.53 6.58
C LYS A 1099 9.81 -41.30 6.46
N SER A 1100 10.31 -40.28 7.17
CA SER A 1100 11.74 -40.11 7.39
C SER A 1100 12.36 -41.42 7.93
N GLY A 1101 13.44 -41.88 7.31
CA GLY A 1101 14.10 -43.16 7.59
C GLY A 1101 13.67 -44.33 6.70
N ASP A 1102 12.57 -44.24 5.94
CA ASP A 1102 12.12 -45.32 5.05
C ASP A 1102 13.13 -45.60 3.92
N ASP A 1103 13.32 -46.89 3.59
CA ASP A 1103 14.22 -47.33 2.51
C ASP A 1103 13.58 -47.08 1.13
N LEU A 1104 14.19 -46.16 0.38
CA LEU A 1104 13.79 -45.73 -0.95
C LEU A 1104 14.55 -46.45 -2.09
N THR A 1105 15.49 -47.34 -1.78
CA THR A 1105 16.44 -47.90 -2.77
C THR A 1105 15.74 -48.52 -3.98
N LYS A 1106 14.57 -49.15 -3.79
CA LYS A 1106 13.73 -49.74 -4.87
C LYS A 1106 13.24 -48.74 -5.94
N TYR A 1107 13.15 -47.47 -5.58
CA TYR A 1107 12.77 -46.36 -6.45
C TYR A 1107 13.98 -45.70 -7.15
N THR A 1108 15.16 -46.29 -7.03
CA THR A 1108 16.40 -45.77 -7.61
C THR A 1108 17.08 -46.80 -8.50
N GLU A 1109 18.00 -46.33 -9.34
CA GLU A 1109 18.91 -47.11 -10.17
C GLU A 1109 20.31 -46.49 -10.07
N ALA A 1110 21.37 -47.27 -10.32
CA ALA A 1110 22.75 -46.79 -10.24
C ALA A 1110 23.51 -47.09 -11.52
N GLU A 1111 24.07 -46.04 -12.13
CA GLU A 1111 25.05 -46.14 -13.22
C GLU A 1111 26.46 -46.10 -12.62
N VAL A 1112 27.34 -47.03 -13.02
CA VAL A 1112 28.70 -47.15 -12.45
C VAL A 1112 29.74 -47.20 -13.57
N ASP A 1113 30.63 -46.21 -13.61
CA ASP A 1113 31.85 -46.23 -14.42
C ASP A 1113 33.04 -46.54 -13.50
N SER A 1114 33.30 -47.83 -13.32
CA SER A 1114 34.40 -48.34 -12.48
C SER A 1114 35.80 -48.03 -13.02
N VAL A 1115 35.93 -47.56 -14.26
CA VAL A 1115 37.22 -47.12 -14.83
C VAL A 1115 37.49 -45.68 -14.39
N LYS A 1116 36.48 -44.81 -14.46
CA LYS A 1116 36.61 -43.41 -14.02
C LYS A 1116 36.52 -43.22 -12.51
N GLY A 1117 35.90 -44.14 -11.77
CA GLY A 1117 35.61 -43.96 -10.34
C GLY A 1117 34.29 -43.25 -10.09
N ILE A 1118 33.31 -43.37 -11.00
CA ILE A 1118 32.05 -42.62 -10.92
C ILE A 1118 30.89 -43.58 -10.62
N ILE A 1119 30.02 -43.17 -9.69
CA ILE A 1119 28.69 -43.75 -9.48
C ILE A 1119 27.63 -42.65 -9.51
N THR A 1120 26.60 -42.83 -10.33
CA THR A 1120 25.43 -41.94 -10.38
C THR A 1120 24.18 -42.70 -9.97
N ILE A 1121 23.68 -42.44 -8.75
CA ILE A 1121 22.40 -42.97 -8.26
C ILE A 1121 21.29 -42.01 -8.70
N LYS A 1122 20.31 -42.50 -9.46
CA LYS A 1122 19.17 -41.73 -9.98
C LYS A 1122 17.88 -42.26 -9.39
N PHE A 1123 16.98 -41.38 -8.94
CA PHE A 1123 15.59 -41.75 -8.71
C PHE A 1123 14.85 -41.95 -10.03
N LYS A 1124 13.90 -42.89 -10.04
CA LYS A 1124 13.01 -43.14 -11.18
C LYS A 1124 12.03 -41.97 -11.33
N GLU A 1125 11.91 -41.45 -12.56
CA GLU A 1125 11.06 -40.29 -12.87
C GLU A 1125 9.60 -40.51 -12.44
N ASP A 1126 9.02 -41.68 -12.71
CA ASP A 1126 7.64 -42.03 -12.31
C ASP A 1126 7.41 -41.90 -10.79
N PHE A 1127 8.41 -42.25 -9.97
CA PHE A 1127 8.33 -42.09 -8.52
C PHE A 1127 8.40 -40.61 -8.13
N LEU A 1128 9.32 -39.84 -8.72
CA LEU A 1128 9.44 -38.40 -8.45
C LEU A 1128 8.17 -37.65 -8.84
N ARG A 1129 7.58 -37.96 -10.01
CA ARG A 1129 6.31 -37.38 -10.46
C ARG A 1129 5.10 -37.84 -9.63
N SER A 1130 5.22 -38.92 -8.86
CA SER A 1130 4.17 -39.34 -7.92
C SER A 1130 4.16 -38.51 -6.62
N VAL A 1131 5.24 -37.80 -6.29
CA VAL A 1131 5.31 -36.89 -5.14
C VAL A 1131 4.37 -35.70 -5.35
N SER A 1132 3.66 -35.27 -4.30
CA SER A 1132 2.84 -34.07 -4.36
C SER A 1132 3.71 -32.80 -4.37
N VAL A 1133 3.39 -31.82 -5.20
CA VAL A 1133 4.07 -30.51 -5.23
C VAL A 1133 3.87 -29.71 -3.94
N ASP A 1134 2.87 -30.06 -3.14
CA ASP A 1134 2.67 -29.48 -1.81
C ASP A 1134 3.52 -30.18 -0.74
N SER A 1135 4.11 -31.35 -1.03
CA SER A 1135 5.03 -32.07 -0.14
C SER A 1135 6.45 -31.49 -0.20
N ALA A 1136 7.18 -31.58 0.91
CA ALA A 1136 8.63 -31.49 0.86
C ALA A 1136 9.23 -32.80 0.31
N PHE A 1137 10.45 -32.75 -0.22
CA PHE A 1137 11.23 -33.93 -0.63
C PHE A 1137 12.70 -33.78 -0.25
N GLN A 1138 13.27 -34.82 0.36
CA GLN A 1138 14.71 -34.97 0.55
C GLN A 1138 15.04 -36.46 0.74
N ALA A 1139 16.13 -36.92 0.13
CA ALA A 1139 16.67 -38.25 0.32
C ALA A 1139 18.19 -38.21 0.58
N GLU A 1140 18.71 -39.27 1.19
CA GLU A 1140 20.14 -39.48 1.36
C GLU A 1140 20.57 -40.85 0.83
N SER A 1141 21.71 -40.90 0.14
CA SER A 1141 22.31 -42.14 -0.37
C SER A 1141 23.53 -42.52 0.44
N TYR A 1142 23.63 -43.80 0.84
CA TYR A 1142 24.82 -44.39 1.43
C TYR A 1142 25.51 -45.23 0.35
N VAL A 1143 26.71 -44.81 -0.06
CA VAL A 1143 27.54 -45.52 -1.04
C VAL A 1143 28.64 -46.26 -0.28
N GLN A 1144 28.61 -47.59 -0.29
CA GLN A 1144 29.56 -48.40 0.48
C GLN A 1144 30.91 -48.50 -0.26
N MET A 1145 31.96 -48.14 0.46
CA MET A 1145 33.34 -48.10 -0.02
C MET A 1145 34.23 -48.99 0.85
N LYS A 1146 35.36 -49.42 0.29
CA LYS A 1146 36.45 -50.06 1.02
C LYS A 1146 37.74 -49.26 0.80
N ARG A 1147 38.40 -48.87 1.89
CA ARG A 1147 39.70 -48.19 1.85
C ARG A 1147 40.79 -49.16 1.41
N ILE A 1148 41.36 -48.99 0.21
CA ILE A 1148 42.32 -49.91 -0.40
C ILE A 1148 43.78 -49.42 -0.41
N ALA A 1149 44.04 -48.13 -0.17
CA ALA A 1149 45.39 -47.57 -0.11
C ALA A 1149 45.69 -46.74 1.15
N VAL A 1150 46.98 -46.48 1.37
CA VAL A 1150 47.53 -45.58 2.39
C VAL A 1150 47.69 -44.20 1.75
N GLY A 1151 47.25 -43.15 2.42
CA GLY A 1151 47.22 -41.79 1.87
C GLY A 1151 46.16 -40.92 2.51
N THR A 1152 45.93 -39.74 1.94
CA THR A 1152 44.80 -38.87 2.26
C THR A 1152 43.93 -38.77 1.02
N PHE A 1153 42.65 -39.09 1.17
CA PHE A 1153 41.69 -39.18 0.07
C PHE A 1153 40.57 -38.19 0.30
N GLU A 1154 40.28 -37.41 -0.74
CA GLU A 1154 39.20 -36.44 -0.77
C GLU A 1154 38.05 -36.96 -1.62
N ASN A 1155 36.83 -36.55 -1.30
CA ASN A 1155 35.70 -36.87 -2.15
C ASN A 1155 34.60 -35.78 -2.07
N THR A 1156 33.98 -35.48 -3.20
CA THR A 1156 32.87 -34.52 -3.39
C THR A 1156 31.78 -35.22 -4.19
N TYR A 1157 30.53 -34.77 -4.11
CA TYR A 1157 29.49 -35.29 -5.01
C TYR A 1157 28.61 -34.17 -5.52
N VAL A 1158 27.91 -34.43 -6.62
CA VAL A 1158 26.95 -33.52 -7.23
C VAL A 1158 25.54 -34.09 -7.05
N ASN A 1159 24.65 -33.32 -6.44
CA ASN A 1159 23.23 -33.59 -6.45
C ASN A 1159 22.60 -32.85 -7.65
N THR A 1160 21.95 -33.57 -8.57
CA THR A 1160 21.15 -32.94 -9.63
C THR A 1160 19.69 -32.96 -9.23
N VAL A 1161 19.01 -31.83 -9.37
CA VAL A 1161 17.57 -31.66 -9.15
C VAL A 1161 16.98 -30.96 -10.38
N ASN A 1162 16.02 -31.59 -11.06
CA ASN A 1162 15.32 -31.07 -12.25
C ASN A 1162 16.26 -30.38 -13.27
N GLY A 1163 17.37 -31.01 -13.66
CA GLY A 1163 18.35 -30.46 -14.64
C GLY A 1163 19.33 -29.40 -14.10
N VAL A 1164 19.33 -29.12 -12.80
CA VAL A 1164 20.29 -28.20 -12.14
C VAL A 1164 21.18 -28.96 -11.16
N THR A 1165 22.49 -28.74 -11.27
CA THR A 1165 23.53 -29.43 -10.51
C THR A 1165 24.02 -28.61 -9.32
N TYR A 1166 24.13 -29.24 -8.16
CA TYR A 1166 24.58 -28.64 -6.90
C TYR A 1166 25.71 -29.48 -6.30
N ALA A 1167 26.88 -28.89 -6.09
CA ALA A 1167 28.02 -29.58 -5.48
C ALA A 1167 27.92 -29.61 -3.95
N SER A 1168 28.34 -30.71 -3.33
CA SER A 1168 28.46 -30.84 -1.88
C SER A 1168 29.73 -30.18 -1.33
N ASN A 1169 29.87 -30.17 0.00
CA ASN A 1169 31.20 -30.06 0.61
C ASN A 1169 32.10 -31.23 0.19
N THR A 1170 33.41 -30.99 0.19
CA THR A 1170 34.44 -32.02 0.08
C THR A 1170 34.72 -32.61 1.45
N VAL A 1171 34.71 -33.94 1.57
CA VAL A 1171 35.19 -34.67 2.75
C VAL A 1171 36.62 -35.14 2.52
N ARG A 1172 37.42 -35.25 3.59
CA ARG A 1172 38.82 -35.67 3.56
C ARG A 1172 39.10 -36.67 4.68
N THR A 1173 39.62 -37.84 4.36
CA THR A 1173 40.03 -38.86 5.35
C THR A 1173 41.44 -39.33 5.11
N THR A 1174 42.13 -39.78 6.16
CA THR A 1174 43.52 -40.27 6.07
C THR A 1174 43.61 -41.75 6.44
N THR A 1175 44.54 -42.47 5.83
CA THR A 1175 44.91 -43.85 6.18
C THR A 1175 46.41 -43.89 6.42
N PRO A 1176 46.86 -44.25 7.64
CA PRO A 1176 48.25 -44.11 8.03
C PRO A 1176 49.06 -45.30 7.52
N LYS A 1177 50.36 -45.08 7.32
CA LYS A 1177 51.31 -46.16 7.01
C LYS A 1177 51.60 -46.92 8.30
N LEU A 1178 51.46 -48.25 8.28
CA LEU A 1178 51.83 -49.10 9.42
C LEU A 1178 53.32 -48.94 9.74
N GLU A 1179 53.64 -48.52 10.96
CA GLU A 1179 55.03 -48.52 11.45
C GLU A 1179 55.47 -49.93 11.81
N THR A 1180 56.60 -50.37 11.25
CA THR A 1180 57.28 -51.61 11.64
C THR A 1180 58.05 -51.40 12.94
N PRO A 1181 57.82 -52.20 14.00
CA PRO A 1181 58.47 -51.99 15.30
C PRO A 1181 59.96 -52.37 15.25
N THR A 1182 60.84 -51.41 15.59
CA THR A 1182 62.26 -51.66 15.82
C THR A 1182 62.50 -52.31 17.19
N PRO A 1183 63.37 -53.34 17.31
CA PRO A 1183 63.56 -54.10 18.54
C PRO A 1183 64.51 -53.42 19.54
N SER A 1184 64.16 -53.43 20.83
CA SER A 1184 65.04 -53.02 21.93
C SER A 1184 65.63 -54.22 22.69
N THR A 1185 66.94 -54.19 22.91
CA THR A 1185 67.73 -55.21 23.62
C THR A 1185 67.67 -55.06 25.17
N PRO A 1186 68.03 -56.10 25.94
CA PRO A 1186 67.27 -56.44 27.16
C PRO A 1186 67.97 -56.19 28.50
N ALA A 1187 67.17 -56.04 29.57
CA ALA A 1187 67.59 -56.23 30.95
C ALA A 1187 67.26 -57.67 31.44
N LYS A 1188 68.16 -58.24 32.26
CA LYS A 1188 68.22 -59.68 32.66
C LYS A 1188 67.69 -59.90 34.11
N PRO A 1189 67.56 -61.14 34.64
CA PRO A 1189 66.28 -61.61 35.20
C PRO A 1189 66.35 -62.13 36.64
N LYS A 1190 65.20 -62.54 37.22
CA LYS A 1190 65.13 -63.59 38.26
C LYS A 1190 63.97 -64.58 38.01
N GLN A 1191 64.17 -65.82 38.47
CA GLN A 1191 63.35 -67.02 38.21
C GLN A 1191 61.94 -66.91 38.82
N VAL A 1192 60.82 -67.38 38.23
CA VAL A 1192 60.42 -68.70 37.69
C VAL A 1192 60.29 -69.80 38.78
N LEU A 1193 59.05 -70.24 39.10
CA LEU A 1193 58.52 -71.62 38.93
C LEU A 1193 57.12 -71.82 39.58
N HIS A 1194 56.15 -72.35 38.81
CA HIS A 1194 55.08 -73.32 39.21
C HIS A 1194 53.96 -72.88 40.22
N ALA A 1195 52.71 -73.37 40.19
CA ALA A 1195 51.96 -74.21 39.22
C ALA A 1195 50.41 -74.13 39.44
N LEU A 1196 49.66 -74.50 38.39
CA LEU A 1196 48.34 -75.20 38.31
C LEU A 1196 47.14 -74.91 39.29
N ALA A 1197 45.98 -74.68 38.66
CA ALA A 1197 44.61 -75.16 38.99
C ALA A 1197 43.70 -74.51 40.09
N VAL A 1198 42.80 -73.61 39.64
CA VAL A 1198 41.29 -73.59 39.76
C VAL A 1198 40.65 -74.46 40.89
N PRO A 1199 39.74 -73.95 41.78
CA PRO A 1199 38.39 -73.48 41.37
C PRO A 1199 37.56 -72.45 42.23
N SER A 1200 36.45 -72.00 41.62
CA SER A 1200 35.13 -71.59 42.19
C SER A 1200 34.79 -70.11 42.49
N LEU A 1201 33.46 -69.82 42.39
CA LEU A 1201 32.76 -68.51 42.40
C LEU A 1201 32.30 -68.08 43.82
N PRO A 1202 31.80 -66.83 44.02
CA PRO A 1202 30.33 -66.65 43.97
C PRO A 1202 29.78 -65.30 43.40
N ARG A 1203 28.48 -65.32 43.08
CA ARG A 1203 27.52 -64.19 42.90
C ARG A 1203 27.34 -63.38 44.21
N THR A 1204 26.68 -62.20 44.33
CA THR A 1204 25.76 -61.34 43.52
C THR A 1204 25.77 -59.92 44.16
N GLY A 1205 25.54 -58.80 43.46
CA GLY A 1205 24.21 -58.22 43.13
C GLY A 1205 23.96 -56.92 43.94
N THR A 1206 23.04 -55.99 43.63
CA THR A 1206 21.92 -55.94 42.66
C THR A 1206 21.44 -54.49 42.43
N SER A 1207 20.84 -54.21 41.27
CA SER A 1207 19.72 -53.24 41.10
C SER A 1207 18.97 -53.59 39.82
N ALA A 1208 17.66 -53.84 39.87
CA ALA A 1208 16.84 -54.11 38.68
C ALA A 1208 15.36 -53.73 38.87
N SER A 1209 14.78 -53.29 37.76
CA SER A 1209 13.39 -52.85 37.50
C SER A 1209 12.29 -53.84 37.90
N TYR A 1210 11.05 -53.36 38.12
CA TYR A 1210 9.81 -53.71 37.37
C TYR A 1210 8.51 -53.25 38.08
N MET A 1211 7.43 -53.10 37.32
CA MET A 1211 6.00 -53.05 37.75
C MET A 1211 5.36 -54.46 37.49
N PRO A 1212 4.06 -54.80 37.78
CA PRO A 1212 2.93 -53.98 38.28
C PRO A 1212 1.89 -54.66 39.27
N TYR A 1213 0.93 -53.82 39.75
CA TYR A 1213 -0.52 -54.05 40.08
C TYR A 1213 -1.09 -54.99 41.20
N LEU A 1214 -2.06 -54.40 41.94
CA LEU A 1214 -3.27 -54.94 42.65
C LEU A 1214 -3.14 -55.72 43.99
N GLY A 1215 -3.87 -55.26 45.04
CA GLY A 1215 -4.17 -56.09 46.24
C GLY A 1215 -4.46 -55.37 47.59
N VAL A 1216 -5.68 -54.88 47.78
CA VAL A 1216 -6.28 -54.20 48.97
C VAL A 1216 -6.04 -54.85 50.37
N ALA A 1217 -5.75 -54.05 51.44
CA ALA A 1217 -6.56 -53.93 52.69
C ALA A 1217 -5.86 -53.30 53.94
N ALA A 1218 -6.60 -52.41 54.66
CA ALA A 1218 -6.58 -52.17 56.13
C ALA A 1218 -5.29 -51.62 56.85
N LEU A 1219 -5.33 -50.69 57.82
CA LEU A 1219 -6.41 -50.00 58.56
C LEU A 1219 -5.90 -48.69 59.26
N LEU A 1220 -6.76 -47.66 59.33
CA LEU A 1220 -6.80 -46.51 60.29
C LEU A 1220 -5.65 -45.47 60.27
N SER A 1221 -5.87 -44.15 60.47
CA SER A 1221 -7.04 -43.38 60.98
C SER A 1221 -7.10 -41.96 60.33
N VAL A 1222 -8.23 -41.49 59.74
CA VAL A 1222 -9.27 -40.59 60.34
C VAL A 1222 -8.69 -39.22 60.79
N LEU A 1223 -9.01 -38.02 60.28
CA LEU A 1223 -10.12 -37.39 59.49
C LEU A 1223 -9.54 -36.43 58.39
N GLY A 1224 -10.26 -35.63 57.57
CA GLY A 1224 -11.70 -35.36 57.32
C GLY A 1224 -11.90 -34.37 56.15
N LEU A 1225 -13.12 -34.26 55.57
CA LEU A 1225 -13.43 -33.50 54.34
C LEU A 1225 -13.60 -31.98 54.53
N GLY A 1226 -13.44 -31.20 53.44
CA GLY A 1226 -13.92 -29.81 53.37
C GLY A 1226 -13.67 -29.12 52.01
N GLN A 1227 -14.73 -28.76 51.28
CA GLN A 1227 -14.65 -27.98 50.03
C GLN A 1227 -14.72 -26.46 50.28
N LEU A 1228 -14.47 -25.71 49.19
CA LEU A 1228 -15.09 -24.43 48.79
C LEU A 1228 -14.51 -23.07 49.24
N LYS A 1229 -14.38 -22.23 48.21
CA LYS A 1229 -14.56 -20.76 48.13
C LYS A 1229 -13.54 -19.82 48.78
N ARG A 1230 -12.79 -19.18 47.88
CA ARG A 1230 -12.97 -17.76 47.46
C ARG A 1230 -13.01 -16.69 48.59
N LYS A 1231 -11.94 -15.88 48.56
CA LYS A 1231 -11.94 -14.40 48.48
C LYS A 1231 -11.87 -13.57 49.79
N THR A 1232 -10.95 -12.61 49.70
CA THR A 1232 -11.03 -11.21 50.19
C THR A 1232 -10.43 -10.89 51.57
N GLU A 1233 -9.43 -9.99 51.56
CA GLU A 1233 -9.09 -8.96 52.57
C GLU A 1233 -8.72 -9.43 54.01
N GLU A 1234 -7.89 -8.73 54.79
CA GLU A 1234 -7.42 -7.33 54.77
C GLU A 1234 -6.07 -7.19 55.54
N ASN A 1235 -5.30 -6.11 55.27
CA ASN A 1235 -4.24 -5.43 56.08
C ASN A 1235 -3.23 -6.30 56.89
N ASP A 1236 -1.91 -6.25 56.63
CA ASP A 1236 -1.01 -5.08 56.73
C ASP A 1236 0.02 -4.96 55.58
#